data_AF-A0A2N5TCN4-F1
#
_entry.id   AF-A0A2N5TCN4-F1
#
_cell.length_a   1.000
_cell.length_b   1.000
_cell.length_c   1.000
_cell.angle_alpha   90.00
_cell.angle_beta   90.00
_cell.angle_gamma   90.00
#
_symmetry.space_group_name_H-M   'P 1'
#
loop_
_entity.id
_entity.type
_entity.pdbx_description
1 polymer ?
#
loop_
_entity_poly.entity_id
_entity_poly.type
_entity_poly.pdbx_seq_one_letter_code
_entity_poly.pdbx_strand_id
1 'polypeptide(L)'
;MNNASHPNPLALRNPRTRPSFTGFRLFETHQAPKSFTKRQIDPSHKHSINLSIGLKSNGIEVIKKRLIQSSDPLSASYGQHITHDEYKQLSTPPQATLNLVTNWLSSHGLSQSEINWSDNKDWVTIKELPLRKAEEMLNTTYSYYQHNDDGEILLRTESYSLPHQLHSHVELVQPTTMFGRLTPHKSLQTSTRATSRNVRKHKLIKSLKNQHKRDGYQNAILPLQSSSSSSTSACGDPFVGVTNACLRQLYKTDSYRLKIKGKKNKIGVTAYTGQSANFEDLNDFLTHEGLPSTNNFTVISVNGGFNSQNLTSDQIASHLGVEANLDIQTTMGFTAPMPNVFYSIAGTPPFKDDLFTTSNSNEPYLDWLMYMSSQPDSAIPQVISTSYGDDEQTVPIRYAERVCNELAALGARGVSLIFSSGDEGVGQDGTCVSNDGKKTTKFIPVFPASCPYVTAVGATQRFHPEEAVSVDGPGGFTSGGGFSDYFERPDYQSNQVESYLNFLGSKYTGLYNRRGRAFPDVSAQGAKYLITWQGMHVHVGGSSASAPTFSSVIALLNDDRISRGLPALGFLNPWLYSQGYKGLNDITIGSSSGCGTNGFAATKGWDPVTGLGTPDFTAMQGVMVTTKNSTSTSHVNANCNSSLFSSIGCIVLKHILFN
;
A
#
# COMPACT_ATOMS: atom_id res chain seq x y z
N MET A 1 -61.03 -67.66 -5.60
CA MET A 1 -59.84 -68.00 -4.80
C MET A 1 -58.65 -67.25 -5.37
N ASN A 2 -57.90 -66.60 -4.45
CA ASN A 2 -56.52 -66.09 -4.52
C ASN A 2 -56.15 -64.76 -5.20
N ASN A 3 -55.88 -63.80 -4.29
CA ASN A 3 -55.00 -62.62 -4.32
C ASN A 3 -53.50 -62.97 -4.46
N ALA A 4 -52.71 -61.99 -4.94
CA ALA A 4 -51.46 -61.45 -4.35
C ALA A 4 -50.72 -60.58 -5.41
N SER A 5 -50.73 -59.24 -5.37
CA SER A 5 -49.89 -58.29 -4.61
C SER A 5 -48.36 -58.38 -4.88
N HIS A 6 -47.84 -57.43 -5.66
CA HIS A 6 -46.42 -57.17 -5.92
C HIS A 6 -45.74 -56.40 -4.77
N PRO A 7 -44.48 -56.69 -4.40
CA PRO A 7 -43.67 -55.85 -3.53
C PRO A 7 -42.75 -54.89 -4.32
N ASN A 8 -42.59 -53.70 -3.76
CA ASN A 8 -41.79 -52.56 -4.22
C ASN A 8 -40.34 -52.68 -3.68
N PRO A 9 -39.26 -52.50 -4.48
CA PRO A 9 -37.90 -52.48 -3.95
C PRO A 9 -37.44 -51.05 -3.61
N LEU A 10 -37.53 -50.70 -2.33
CA LEU A 10 -36.71 -49.66 -1.71
C LEU A 10 -35.32 -50.25 -1.40
N ALA A 11 -34.26 -49.73 -2.03
CA ALA A 11 -32.88 -50.04 -1.67
C ALA A 11 -32.05 -48.76 -1.48
N LEU A 12 -31.75 -48.48 -0.20
CA LEU A 12 -30.52 -47.90 0.35
C LEU A 12 -30.06 -46.52 -0.17
N ARG A 13 -30.71 -45.45 0.31
CA ARG A 13 -30.03 -44.16 0.54
C ARG A 13 -29.44 -44.15 1.94
N ASN A 14 -28.13 -44.35 2.02
CA ASN A 14 -27.35 -44.11 3.23
C ASN A 14 -27.43 -42.60 3.57
N PRO A 15 -27.97 -42.16 4.73
CA PRO A 15 -27.97 -40.75 5.08
C PRO A 15 -26.53 -40.37 5.41
N ARG A 16 -25.84 -39.70 4.48
CA ARG A 16 -24.63 -38.94 4.83
C ARG A 16 -25.05 -37.97 5.93
N THR A 17 -24.61 -38.23 7.16
CA THR A 17 -24.72 -37.30 8.28
C THR A 17 -24.14 -35.98 7.82
N ARG A 18 -25.00 -34.97 7.61
CA ARG A 18 -24.54 -33.61 7.33
C ARG A 18 -23.69 -33.18 8.54
N PRO A 19 -22.46 -32.70 8.35
CA PRO A 19 -21.67 -32.19 9.46
C PRO A 19 -22.48 -31.11 10.18
N SER A 20 -22.67 -31.29 11.49
CA SER A 20 -23.38 -30.33 12.33
C SER A 20 -22.40 -29.24 12.76
N PHE A 21 -22.56 -28.04 12.22
CA PHE A 21 -21.77 -26.87 12.60
C PHE A 21 -22.34 -26.28 13.90
N THR A 22 -21.89 -26.80 15.05
CA THR A 22 -22.24 -26.31 16.39
C THR A 22 -21.02 -25.76 17.12
N GLY A 23 -21.24 -25.06 18.23
CA GLY A 23 -20.14 -24.50 19.04
C GLY A 23 -19.55 -23.21 18.47
N PHE A 24 -20.41 -22.22 18.25
CA PHE A 24 -19.98 -20.88 17.87
C PHE A 24 -19.06 -20.27 18.93
N ARG A 25 -17.97 -19.66 18.47
CA ARG A 25 -17.04 -18.88 19.30
C ARG A 25 -16.85 -17.52 18.68
N LEU A 26 -16.72 -16.51 19.55
CA LEU A 26 -16.38 -15.14 19.14
C LEU A 26 -15.17 -15.19 18.22
N PHE A 27 -15.36 -14.75 16.98
CA PHE A 27 -14.31 -14.73 15.97
C PHE A 27 -13.67 -13.35 15.95
N GLU A 28 -14.49 -12.29 15.93
CA GLU A 28 -14.03 -10.91 15.88
C GLU A 28 -14.97 -9.98 16.63
N THR A 29 -14.40 -8.93 17.21
CA THR A 29 -15.13 -7.80 17.77
C THR A 29 -14.44 -6.51 17.36
N HIS A 30 -15.25 -5.52 17.04
CA HIS A 30 -14.83 -4.18 16.66
C HIS A 30 -15.91 -3.19 17.07
N GLN A 31 -15.57 -2.24 17.94
CA GLN A 31 -16.53 -1.23 18.37
C GLN A 31 -16.86 -0.28 17.21
N ALA A 32 -18.13 0.14 17.11
CA ALA A 32 -18.51 1.13 16.11
C ALA A 32 -17.72 2.42 16.34
N PRO A 33 -17.17 3.04 15.28
CA PRO A 33 -16.49 4.31 15.41
C PRO A 33 -17.42 5.40 15.96
N LYS A 34 -16.89 6.37 16.71
CA LYS A 34 -17.70 7.48 17.26
C LYS A 34 -18.45 8.30 16.19
N SER A 35 -17.96 8.31 14.96
CA SER A 35 -18.64 8.92 13.80
C SER A 35 -19.93 8.21 13.40
N PHE A 36 -20.25 7.05 13.98
CA PHE A 36 -21.48 6.32 13.74
C PHE A 36 -22.36 6.27 14.99
N THR A 37 -23.61 6.69 14.82
CA THR A 37 -24.65 6.49 15.83
C THR A 37 -25.47 5.26 15.51
N LYS A 38 -25.51 4.30 16.44
CA LYS A 38 -26.41 3.15 16.35
C LYS A 38 -27.87 3.61 16.39
N ARG A 39 -28.63 3.30 15.35
CA ARG A 39 -30.05 3.62 15.23
C ARG A 39 -30.87 2.60 16.03
N GLN A 40 -31.86 3.09 16.76
CA GLN A 40 -32.85 2.26 17.46
C GLN A 40 -33.96 1.81 16.48
N ILE A 41 -33.56 1.26 15.35
CA ILE A 41 -34.46 0.75 14.31
C ILE A 41 -33.94 -0.62 13.92
N ASP A 42 -34.79 -1.64 14.11
CA ASP A 42 -34.44 -2.99 13.71
C ASP A 42 -34.37 -3.10 12.18
N PRO A 43 -33.29 -3.67 11.63
CA PRO A 43 -33.22 -3.97 10.21
C PRO A 43 -34.38 -4.85 9.73
N SER A 44 -34.91 -4.53 8.55
CA SER A 44 -36.00 -5.30 7.98
C SER A 44 -35.54 -6.72 7.67
N HIS A 45 -36.37 -7.72 7.97
CA HIS A 45 -36.14 -9.11 7.53
C HIS A 45 -36.09 -9.29 6.00
N LYS A 46 -36.51 -8.27 5.23
CA LYS A 46 -36.39 -8.25 3.75
C LYS A 46 -35.05 -7.67 3.26
N HIS A 47 -34.24 -7.10 4.15
CA HIS A 47 -32.94 -6.55 3.77
C HIS A 47 -31.99 -7.69 3.36
N SER A 48 -31.19 -7.43 2.33
CA SER A 48 -30.18 -8.38 1.85
C SER A 48 -28.80 -7.73 1.85
N ILE A 49 -27.77 -8.52 2.11
CA ILE A 49 -26.39 -8.05 2.18
C ILE A 49 -25.50 -8.83 1.21
N ASN A 50 -24.45 -8.20 0.72
CA ASN A 50 -23.39 -8.90 -0.01
C ASN A 50 -22.32 -9.30 1.01
N LEU A 51 -22.16 -10.59 1.26
CA LEU A 51 -21.20 -11.11 2.24
C LEU A 51 -19.99 -11.72 1.53
N SER A 52 -18.80 -11.25 1.86
CA SER A 52 -17.52 -11.79 1.39
C SER A 52 -16.76 -12.43 2.54
N ILE A 53 -16.21 -13.63 2.30
CA ILE A 53 -15.45 -14.39 3.29
C ILE A 53 -14.06 -14.67 2.69
N GLY A 54 -13.02 -14.17 3.35
CA GLY A 54 -11.64 -14.43 2.99
C GLY A 54 -11.13 -15.70 3.70
N LEU A 55 -10.48 -16.58 2.95
CA LEU A 55 -10.05 -17.90 3.40
C LEU A 55 -8.54 -17.97 3.58
N LYS A 56 -8.11 -18.76 4.57
CA LYS A 56 -6.71 -19.03 4.85
C LYS A 56 -6.12 -19.92 3.75
N SER A 57 -5.02 -19.46 3.17
CA SER A 57 -4.14 -20.29 2.37
C SER A 57 -2.95 -20.78 3.18
N ASN A 58 -2.54 -22.03 2.95
CA ASN A 58 -1.30 -22.57 3.52
C ASN A 58 -0.05 -22.08 2.77
N GLY A 59 -0.19 -21.53 1.56
CA GLY A 59 0.94 -21.14 0.73
C GLY A 59 1.44 -19.72 0.98
N ILE A 60 0.77 -18.91 1.82
CA ILE A 60 1.22 -17.53 2.07
C ILE A 60 2.61 -17.45 2.70
N GLU A 61 2.93 -18.36 3.62
CA GLU A 61 4.27 -18.43 4.22
C GLU A 61 5.33 -18.89 3.22
N VAL A 62 4.95 -19.73 2.25
CA VAL A 62 5.83 -20.10 1.13
C VAL A 62 6.06 -18.90 0.21
N ILE A 63 5.03 -18.11 -0.07
CA ILE A 63 5.11 -16.88 -0.86
C ILE A 63 6.05 -15.87 -0.17
N LYS A 64 5.87 -15.59 1.12
CA LYS A 64 6.75 -14.71 1.89
C LYS A 64 8.20 -15.19 1.91
N LYS A 65 8.41 -16.51 2.06
CA LYS A 65 9.76 -17.08 1.99
C LYS A 65 10.38 -16.87 0.60
N ARG A 66 9.62 -17.13 -0.47
CA ARG A 66 10.09 -16.91 -1.85
C ARG A 66 10.35 -15.44 -2.14
N LEU A 67 9.53 -14.52 -1.61
CA LEU A 67 9.73 -13.08 -1.67
C LEU A 67 11.10 -12.68 -1.10
N ILE A 68 11.42 -13.13 0.11
CA ILE A 68 12.73 -12.82 0.73
C ILE A 68 13.87 -13.43 -0.10
N GLN A 69 13.73 -14.68 -0.55
CA GLN A 69 14.72 -15.35 -1.38
C GLN A 69 14.93 -14.67 -2.75
N SER A 70 13.89 -14.08 -3.34
CA SER A 70 13.99 -13.39 -4.63
C SER A 70 14.42 -11.93 -4.52
N SER A 71 14.40 -11.34 -3.32
CA SER A 71 14.80 -9.95 -3.06
C SER A 71 16.17 -9.81 -2.37
N ASP A 72 16.68 -10.85 -1.73
CA ASP A 72 18.02 -10.85 -1.15
C ASP A 72 19.09 -10.97 -2.26
N PRO A 73 19.95 -9.95 -2.47
CA PRO A 73 20.98 -9.98 -3.50
C PRO A 73 22.05 -11.08 -3.30
N LEU A 74 22.15 -11.68 -2.10
CA LEU A 74 23.06 -12.79 -1.80
C LEU A 74 22.43 -14.16 -2.04
N SER A 75 21.11 -14.22 -2.26
CA SER A 75 20.39 -15.45 -2.53
C SER A 75 20.62 -15.92 -3.98
N ALA A 76 20.81 -17.23 -4.15
CA ALA A 76 20.87 -17.85 -5.49
C ALA A 76 19.58 -17.62 -6.30
N SER A 77 18.45 -17.39 -5.63
CA SER A 77 17.15 -17.10 -6.24
C SER A 77 16.88 -15.61 -6.46
N TYR A 78 17.85 -14.72 -6.24
CA TYR A 78 17.66 -13.28 -6.47
C TYR A 78 17.11 -12.99 -7.87
N GLY A 79 16.01 -12.22 -7.92
CA GLY A 79 15.29 -11.89 -9.15
C GLY A 79 14.45 -13.02 -9.75
N GLN A 80 14.40 -14.21 -9.15
CA GLN A 80 13.51 -15.31 -9.54
C GLN A 80 12.14 -15.11 -8.88
N HIS A 81 11.41 -14.11 -9.36
CA HIS A 81 10.07 -13.78 -8.92
C HIS A 81 9.08 -14.89 -9.28
N ILE A 82 8.04 -15.08 -8.45
CA ILE A 82 7.01 -16.08 -8.74
C ILE A 82 6.10 -15.60 -9.87
N THR A 83 5.64 -16.53 -10.69
CA THR A 83 4.67 -16.24 -11.76
C THR A 83 3.25 -16.12 -11.21
N HIS A 84 2.34 -15.54 -12.00
CA HIS A 84 0.90 -15.51 -11.69
C HIS A 84 0.32 -16.91 -11.42
N ASP A 85 0.73 -17.93 -12.18
CA ASP A 85 0.24 -19.31 -12.02
C ASP A 85 0.77 -19.94 -10.73
N GLU A 86 2.04 -19.72 -10.38
CA GLU A 86 2.59 -20.15 -9.09
C GLU A 86 1.89 -19.43 -7.92
N TYR A 87 1.64 -18.12 -8.04
CA TYR A 87 0.86 -17.37 -7.06
C TYR A 87 -0.53 -17.97 -6.89
N LYS A 88 -1.25 -18.24 -7.99
CA LYS A 88 -2.58 -18.85 -7.96
C LYS A 88 -2.56 -20.22 -7.27
N GLN A 89 -1.56 -21.06 -7.59
CA GLN A 89 -1.42 -22.37 -6.96
C GLN A 89 -1.15 -22.27 -5.46
N LEU A 90 -0.27 -21.35 -5.05
CA LEU A 90 0.10 -21.16 -3.64
C LEU A 90 -0.98 -20.44 -2.83
N SER A 91 -1.72 -19.51 -3.42
CA SER A 91 -2.81 -18.78 -2.74
C SER A 91 -4.11 -19.59 -2.66
N THR A 92 -4.25 -20.68 -3.41
CA THR A 92 -5.44 -21.53 -3.34
C THR A 92 -5.57 -22.20 -1.96
N PRO A 93 -6.69 -22.03 -1.24
CA PRO A 93 -6.91 -22.72 0.04
C PRO A 93 -6.91 -24.24 -0.12
N PRO A 94 -6.51 -25.00 0.91
CA PRO A 94 -6.56 -26.46 0.88
C PRO A 94 -7.96 -26.98 0.55
N GLN A 95 -8.05 -28.11 -0.15
CA GLN A 95 -9.35 -28.72 -0.49
C GLN A 95 -10.22 -29.01 0.76
N ALA A 96 -9.59 -29.30 1.90
CA ALA A 96 -10.29 -29.44 3.18
C ALA A 96 -10.96 -28.12 3.62
N THR A 97 -10.28 -26.98 3.48
CA THR A 97 -10.85 -25.64 3.71
C THR A 97 -12.03 -25.39 2.79
N LEU A 98 -11.86 -25.60 1.48
CA LEU A 98 -12.91 -25.38 0.48
C LEU A 98 -14.13 -26.25 0.78
N ASN A 99 -13.93 -27.55 1.03
CA ASN A 99 -15.02 -28.47 1.38
C ASN A 99 -15.73 -28.07 2.67
N LEU A 100 -14.98 -27.67 3.70
CA LEU A 100 -15.56 -27.27 4.99
C LEU A 100 -16.44 -26.03 4.85
N VAL A 101 -15.95 -25.01 4.14
CA VAL A 101 -16.69 -23.77 3.88
C VAL A 101 -17.90 -24.06 2.99
N THR A 102 -17.75 -24.81 1.90
CA THR A 102 -18.88 -25.21 1.04
C THR A 102 -19.93 -25.98 1.83
N ASN A 103 -19.53 -26.91 2.71
CA ASN A 103 -20.45 -27.66 3.56
C ASN A 103 -21.17 -26.75 4.58
N TRP A 104 -20.47 -25.76 5.15
CA TRP A 104 -21.06 -24.78 6.06
C TRP A 104 -22.06 -23.86 5.35
N LEU A 105 -21.73 -23.37 4.16
CA LEU A 105 -22.67 -22.58 3.36
C LEU A 105 -23.89 -23.42 2.94
N SER A 106 -23.66 -24.67 2.54
CA SER A 106 -24.74 -25.61 2.18
C SER A 106 -25.62 -26.00 3.37
N SER A 107 -25.08 -26.05 4.59
CA SER A 107 -25.89 -26.36 5.79
C SER A 107 -26.90 -25.26 6.10
N HIS A 108 -26.66 -24.04 5.65
CA HIS A 108 -27.59 -22.92 5.69
C HIS A 108 -28.49 -22.86 4.44
N GLY A 109 -28.42 -23.85 3.55
CA GLY A 109 -29.24 -23.92 2.34
C GLY A 109 -28.83 -22.91 1.27
N LEU A 110 -27.55 -22.53 1.19
CA LEU A 110 -27.02 -21.83 0.03
C LEU A 110 -26.63 -22.85 -1.05
N SER A 111 -27.14 -22.66 -2.26
CA SER A 111 -26.82 -23.47 -3.42
C SER A 111 -25.49 -23.02 -4.06
N GLN A 112 -24.86 -23.89 -4.85
CA GLN A 112 -23.59 -23.58 -5.50
C GLN A 112 -23.70 -22.39 -6.47
N SER A 113 -24.88 -22.14 -7.06
CA SER A 113 -25.14 -20.98 -7.93
C SER A 113 -25.20 -19.65 -7.20
N GLU A 114 -25.41 -19.64 -5.88
CA GLU A 114 -25.42 -18.43 -5.04
C GLU A 114 -24.02 -18.07 -4.52
N ILE A 115 -23.05 -18.97 -4.72
CA ILE A 115 -21.70 -18.88 -4.15
C ILE A 115 -20.71 -18.51 -5.26
N ASN A 116 -20.18 -17.28 -5.22
CA ASN A 116 -19.17 -16.82 -6.19
C ASN A 116 -17.77 -16.94 -5.59
N TRP A 117 -16.89 -17.68 -6.26
CA TRP A 117 -15.49 -17.84 -5.84
C TRP A 117 -14.59 -16.91 -6.64
N SER A 118 -13.55 -16.37 -6.02
CA SER A 118 -12.43 -15.77 -6.74
C SER A 118 -11.69 -16.81 -7.61
N ASP A 119 -10.87 -16.35 -8.54
CA ASP A 119 -10.13 -17.22 -9.46
C ASP A 119 -9.20 -18.22 -8.73
N ASN A 120 -8.59 -17.78 -7.63
CA ASN A 120 -7.76 -18.57 -6.72
C ASN A 120 -8.55 -19.15 -5.53
N LYS A 121 -9.87 -18.95 -5.47
CA LYS A 121 -10.79 -19.50 -4.46
C LYS A 121 -10.47 -19.14 -3.00
N ASP A 122 -9.63 -18.14 -2.79
CA ASP A 122 -9.30 -17.57 -1.49
C ASP A 122 -10.37 -16.59 -0.98
N TRP A 123 -11.32 -16.21 -1.85
CA TRP A 123 -12.51 -15.44 -1.50
C TRP A 123 -13.77 -16.15 -1.96
N VAL A 124 -14.79 -16.04 -1.14
CA VAL A 124 -16.16 -16.40 -1.51
C VAL A 124 -17.11 -15.24 -1.23
N THR A 125 -17.89 -14.85 -2.24
CA THR A 125 -18.87 -13.77 -2.18
C THR A 125 -20.28 -14.31 -2.43
N ILE A 126 -21.17 -14.02 -1.49
CA ILE A 126 -22.59 -14.34 -1.55
C ILE A 126 -23.33 -13.03 -1.76
N LYS A 127 -23.95 -12.87 -2.93
CA LYS A 127 -24.71 -11.66 -3.27
C LYS A 127 -26.15 -11.79 -2.78
N GLU A 128 -26.73 -10.68 -2.34
CA GLU A 128 -28.14 -10.59 -1.94
C GLU A 128 -28.54 -11.62 -0.86
N LEU A 129 -27.63 -11.92 0.09
CA LEU A 129 -27.90 -12.82 1.21
C LEU A 129 -28.93 -12.18 2.15
N PRO A 130 -30.08 -12.83 2.44
CA PRO A 130 -31.04 -12.28 3.41
C PRO A 130 -30.37 -12.03 4.77
N LEU A 131 -30.59 -10.86 5.36
CA LEU A 131 -29.91 -10.43 6.57
C LEU A 131 -30.03 -11.43 7.72
N ARG A 132 -31.25 -11.93 7.94
CA ARG A 132 -31.53 -12.93 8.99
C ARG A 132 -30.66 -14.18 8.83
N LYS A 133 -30.41 -14.59 7.58
CA LYS A 133 -29.57 -15.75 7.29
C LYS A 133 -28.10 -15.45 7.58
N ALA A 134 -27.64 -14.22 7.32
CA ALA A 134 -26.30 -13.79 7.72
C ALA A 134 -26.14 -13.76 9.25
N GLU A 135 -27.13 -13.24 9.97
CA GLU A 135 -27.17 -13.23 11.45
C GLU A 135 -27.11 -14.64 12.04
N GLU A 136 -27.88 -15.58 11.48
CA GLU A 136 -27.86 -17.00 11.85
C GLU A 136 -26.49 -17.65 11.55
N MET A 137 -25.94 -17.42 10.36
CA MET A 137 -24.64 -17.96 9.93
C MET A 137 -23.48 -17.48 10.80
N LEU A 138 -23.54 -16.24 11.29
CA LEU A 138 -22.46 -15.57 12.01
C LEU A 138 -22.73 -15.41 13.51
N ASN A 139 -23.84 -15.99 14.00
CA ASN A 139 -24.33 -15.87 15.38
C ASN A 139 -24.12 -14.45 15.93
N THR A 140 -24.77 -13.50 15.26
CA THR A 140 -24.66 -12.05 15.52
C THR A 140 -25.99 -11.37 15.26
N THR A 141 -26.08 -10.09 15.63
CA THR A 141 -27.17 -9.19 15.23
C THR A 141 -26.58 -7.99 14.49
N TYR A 142 -27.21 -7.64 13.38
CA TYR A 142 -26.89 -6.44 12.65
C TYR A 142 -27.74 -5.28 13.14
N SER A 143 -27.22 -4.07 12.99
CA SER A 143 -27.95 -2.85 13.32
C SER A 143 -27.66 -1.78 12.29
N TYR A 144 -28.62 -0.86 12.12
CA TYR A 144 -28.36 0.34 11.35
C TYR A 144 -27.47 1.28 12.14
N TYR A 145 -26.39 1.71 11.51
CA TYR A 145 -25.49 2.73 12.02
C TYR A 145 -25.55 3.91 11.07
N GLN A 146 -25.91 5.08 11.59
CA GLN A 146 -25.96 6.30 10.81
C GLN A 146 -24.67 7.09 11.04
N HIS A 147 -23.98 7.43 9.96
CA HIS A 147 -22.85 8.32 9.99
C HIS A 147 -23.32 9.73 10.39
N ASN A 148 -22.63 10.35 11.33
CA ASN A 148 -23.07 11.59 11.97
C ASN A 148 -23.00 12.81 11.04
N ASP A 149 -22.08 12.82 10.07
CA ASP A 149 -21.81 14.03 9.27
C ASP A 149 -22.76 14.18 8.07
N ASP A 150 -23.07 13.09 7.37
CA ASP A 150 -23.87 13.10 6.14
C ASP A 150 -25.08 12.17 6.17
N GLY A 151 -25.28 11.50 7.31
CA GLY A 151 -26.45 10.68 7.53
C GLY A 151 -26.47 9.36 6.76
N GLU A 152 -25.36 8.93 6.13
CA GLU A 152 -25.31 7.60 5.49
C GLU A 152 -25.64 6.50 6.49
N ILE A 153 -26.46 5.55 6.09
CA ILE A 153 -26.85 4.43 6.94
C ILE A 153 -26.13 3.17 6.47
N LEU A 154 -25.32 2.60 7.34
CA LEU A 154 -24.69 1.29 7.17
C LEU A 154 -25.42 0.23 7.98
N LEU A 155 -25.35 -1.00 7.51
CA LEU A 155 -25.82 -2.17 8.24
C LEU A 155 -24.60 -2.97 8.70
N ARG A 156 -24.28 -2.93 10.01
CA ARG A 156 -23.06 -3.52 10.58
C ARG A 156 -23.32 -4.23 11.91
N THR A 157 -22.31 -4.96 12.38
CA THR A 157 -22.28 -5.54 13.72
C THR A 157 -20.93 -5.27 14.39
N GLU A 158 -20.93 -5.12 15.71
CA GLU A 158 -19.70 -4.90 16.49
C GLU A 158 -19.01 -6.20 16.92
N SER A 159 -19.65 -7.35 16.69
CA SER A 159 -19.03 -8.65 16.95
C SER A 159 -19.72 -9.76 16.19
N TYR A 160 -18.99 -10.78 15.80
CA TYR A 160 -19.58 -11.98 15.24
C TYR A 160 -18.80 -13.23 15.63
N SER A 161 -19.49 -14.36 15.57
CA SER A 161 -18.94 -15.66 15.90
C SER A 161 -18.95 -16.56 14.68
N LEU A 162 -18.04 -17.53 14.67
CA LEU A 162 -18.08 -18.62 13.71
C LEU A 162 -18.07 -19.96 14.46
N PRO A 163 -18.62 -21.03 13.89
CA PRO A 163 -18.36 -22.40 14.33
C PRO A 163 -16.86 -22.58 14.56
N HIS A 164 -16.48 -23.17 15.70
CA HIS A 164 -15.07 -23.28 16.09
C HIS A 164 -14.19 -23.91 14.99
N GLN A 165 -14.74 -24.86 14.22
CA GLN A 165 -14.05 -25.52 13.13
C GLN A 165 -13.65 -24.57 11.99
N LEU A 166 -14.27 -23.40 11.82
CA LEU A 166 -13.94 -22.44 10.76
C LEU A 166 -12.82 -21.46 11.14
N HIS A 167 -12.46 -21.35 12.42
CA HIS A 167 -11.47 -20.35 12.89
C HIS A 167 -10.08 -20.57 12.27
N SER A 168 -9.71 -21.82 11.98
CA SER A 168 -8.47 -22.18 11.28
C SER A 168 -8.55 -22.06 9.75
N HIS A 169 -9.70 -21.68 9.19
CA HIS A 169 -9.94 -21.66 7.74
C HIS A 169 -10.38 -20.30 7.20
N VAL A 170 -10.94 -19.44 8.05
CA VAL A 170 -11.39 -18.08 7.69
C VAL A 170 -10.41 -17.05 8.24
N GLU A 171 -10.10 -16.05 7.44
CA GLU A 171 -9.28 -14.89 7.82
C GLU A 171 -10.14 -13.72 8.28
N LEU A 172 -11.18 -13.41 7.51
CA LEU A 172 -12.12 -12.34 7.78
C LEU A 172 -13.45 -12.54 7.06
N VAL A 173 -14.51 -11.92 7.58
CA VAL A 173 -15.85 -11.88 6.97
C VAL A 173 -16.31 -10.43 6.87
N GLN A 174 -16.75 -9.99 5.70
CA GLN A 174 -17.18 -8.61 5.45
C GLN A 174 -18.54 -8.56 4.75
N PRO A 175 -19.36 -7.51 4.94
CA PRO A 175 -19.17 -6.38 5.84
C PRO A 175 -19.80 -6.65 7.21
N THR A 176 -19.00 -7.14 8.17
CA THR A 176 -19.46 -7.45 9.55
C THR A 176 -19.10 -6.29 10.48
N THR A 177 -17.92 -6.38 11.09
CA THR A 177 -17.19 -5.40 11.90
C THR A 177 -16.55 -4.29 11.07
N MET A 178 -16.74 -4.31 9.76
CA MET A 178 -16.19 -3.35 8.81
C MET A 178 -17.04 -2.08 8.76
N PHE A 179 -16.76 -1.06 9.57
CA PHE A 179 -17.43 0.24 9.48
C PHE A 179 -16.90 1.12 8.32
N GLY A 180 -16.81 0.51 7.14
CA GLY A 180 -16.56 1.15 5.84
C GLY A 180 -17.85 1.49 5.11
N ARG A 181 -17.85 2.62 4.42
CA ARG A 181 -18.89 3.10 3.52
C ARG A 181 -18.72 2.53 2.10
N LEU A 182 -19.72 2.63 1.22
CA LEU A 182 -19.58 2.22 -0.18
C LEU A 182 -19.76 3.40 -1.14
N THR A 183 -20.14 4.56 -0.60
CA THR A 183 -20.17 5.80 -1.35
C THR A 183 -18.74 6.33 -1.51
N PRO A 184 -18.38 6.91 -2.67
CA PRO A 184 -17.24 7.78 -2.75
C PRO A 184 -17.40 8.81 -1.63
N HIS A 185 -16.37 8.99 -0.81
CA HIS A 185 -16.35 10.14 0.08
C HIS A 185 -16.64 11.37 -0.77
N LYS A 186 -17.79 12.02 -0.54
CA LYS A 186 -17.85 13.46 -0.79
C LYS A 186 -16.77 14.00 0.11
N SER A 187 -15.71 14.55 -0.47
CA SER A 187 -14.64 15.21 0.25
C SER A 187 -15.26 16.27 1.17
N LEU A 188 -15.54 15.87 2.41
CA LEU A 188 -15.97 16.70 3.52
C LEU A 188 -14.80 16.72 4.48
N GLN A 189 -13.74 17.43 4.12
CA GLN A 189 -12.88 18.04 5.12
C GLN A 189 -13.60 19.29 5.68
N THR A 190 -14.69 19.07 6.41
CA THR A 190 -15.20 20.10 7.32
C THR A 190 -14.35 20.11 8.57
N SER A 191 -13.29 20.93 8.54
CA SER A 191 -12.84 21.63 9.74
C SER A 191 -13.99 22.54 10.19
N THR A 192 -14.94 22.04 10.97
CA THR A 192 -15.87 22.88 11.73
C THR A 192 -15.31 23.11 13.14
N ARG A 193 -14.91 24.37 13.35
CA ARG A 193 -14.58 24.99 14.63
C ARG A 193 -15.56 24.64 15.75
N ALA A 194 -15.01 24.33 16.93
CA ALA A 194 -15.28 24.98 18.23
C ALA A 194 -14.48 24.21 19.30
N THR A 195 -13.46 24.69 20.01
CA THR A 195 -13.15 26.03 20.51
C THR A 195 -11.65 26.12 20.91
N SER A 196 -11.08 27.32 20.71
CA SER A 196 -9.96 27.92 21.47
C SER A 196 -8.52 27.35 21.37
N ARG A 197 -7.73 28.09 20.58
CA ARG A 197 -6.29 28.44 20.71
C ARG A 197 -5.25 27.47 20.12
N ASN A 198 -4.57 28.02 19.11
CA ASN A 198 -3.31 27.61 18.47
C ASN A 198 -3.38 26.53 17.38
N VAL A 199 -3.95 26.91 16.23
CA VAL A 199 -3.60 26.29 14.93
C VAL A 199 -2.79 27.32 14.13
N ARG A 200 -1.47 27.11 14.02
CA ARG A 200 -0.66 27.74 12.97
C ARG A 200 -1.07 27.10 11.64
N LYS A 201 -2.14 27.64 11.06
CA LYS A 201 -2.72 27.24 9.78
C LYS A 201 -1.76 27.63 8.65
N HIS A 202 -1.42 26.64 7.82
CA HIS A 202 -0.70 26.75 6.55
C HIS A 202 -1.09 28.04 5.79
N LYS A 203 -0.14 28.97 5.70
CA LYS A 203 -0.29 30.27 5.04
C LYS A 203 0.23 30.15 3.60
N LEU A 204 -0.55 29.54 2.70
CA LEU A 204 -0.22 29.57 1.26
C LEU A 204 -1.39 29.78 0.29
N ILE A 205 -2.62 29.99 0.76
CA ILE A 205 -3.72 30.44 -0.13
C ILE A 205 -4.53 31.53 0.58
N LYS A 206 -3.94 32.71 0.73
CA LYS A 206 -4.70 33.94 1.03
C LYS A 206 -4.25 35.17 0.23
N SER A 207 -3.35 35.01 -0.75
CA SER A 207 -2.96 36.11 -1.65
C SER A 207 -3.74 36.15 -2.96
N LEU A 208 -4.49 35.11 -3.33
CA LEU A 208 -5.10 35.02 -4.67
C LEU A 208 -6.54 35.57 -4.79
N LYS A 209 -7.16 36.04 -3.70
CA LYS A 209 -8.54 36.60 -3.74
C LYS A 209 -8.66 38.12 -3.59
N ASN A 210 -7.57 38.83 -3.26
CA ASN A 210 -7.61 40.29 -3.07
C ASN A 210 -6.86 41.12 -4.13
N GLN A 211 -6.34 40.51 -5.20
CA GLN A 211 -5.67 41.24 -6.29
C GLN A 211 -6.52 41.44 -7.55
N HIS A 212 -7.84 41.21 -7.48
CA HIS A 212 -8.73 41.42 -8.63
C HIS A 212 -9.42 42.79 -8.71
N LYS A 213 -9.02 43.79 -7.91
CA LYS A 213 -9.42 45.19 -8.14
C LYS A 213 -8.30 46.15 -7.73
N ARG A 214 -7.73 46.86 -8.72
CA ARG A 214 -6.58 47.80 -8.65
C ARG A 214 -5.25 47.02 -8.58
N ASP A 215 -4.41 46.93 -9.61
CA ASP A 215 -3.97 47.93 -10.58
C ASP A 215 -3.63 47.27 -11.93
N GLY A 216 -3.69 48.05 -13.01
CA GLY A 216 -3.39 47.61 -14.37
C GLY A 216 -1.97 47.06 -14.52
N TYR A 217 -1.86 45.77 -14.84
CA TYR A 217 -0.59 45.15 -15.21
C TYR A 217 -0.39 45.22 -16.73
N GLN A 218 0.58 46.05 -17.11
CA GLN A 218 1.37 45.82 -18.31
C GLN A 218 1.95 44.40 -18.29
N ASN A 219 1.88 43.75 -19.45
CA ASN A 219 2.56 42.51 -19.77
C ASN A 219 4.04 42.57 -19.36
N ALA A 220 4.39 41.99 -18.22
CA ALA A 220 5.76 41.59 -17.94
C ALA A 220 5.91 40.14 -18.39
N ILE A 221 6.13 39.98 -19.70
CA ILE A 221 6.79 38.81 -20.26
C ILE A 221 8.12 38.71 -19.50
N LEU A 222 8.31 37.69 -18.68
CA LEU A 222 9.65 37.35 -18.17
C LEU A 222 10.51 37.00 -19.40
N PRO A 223 11.58 37.74 -19.69
CA PRO A 223 12.39 37.44 -20.86
C PRO A 223 13.12 36.12 -20.61
N LEU A 224 12.90 35.16 -21.52
CA LEU A 224 13.81 34.06 -21.80
C LEU A 224 15.21 34.65 -22.03
N GLN A 225 16.09 34.56 -21.03
CA GLN A 225 17.51 34.77 -21.26
C GLN A 225 18.07 33.55 -21.98
N SER A 226 18.20 33.70 -23.29
CA SER A 226 19.23 33.00 -24.05
C SER A 226 20.58 33.62 -23.68
N SER A 227 21.35 32.95 -22.85
CA SER A 227 22.78 33.25 -22.71
C SER A 227 23.57 31.96 -22.48
N SER A 228 24.52 31.77 -23.38
CA SER A 228 25.56 30.75 -23.34
C SER A 228 26.39 30.84 -22.06
N SER A 229 26.68 29.66 -21.49
CA SER A 229 27.74 29.34 -20.51
C SER A 229 27.73 30.06 -19.15
N SER A 230 26.94 29.54 -18.22
CA SER A 230 27.39 29.17 -16.86
C SER A 230 26.39 28.13 -16.31
N SER A 231 26.85 27.10 -15.60
CA SER A 231 26.00 26.02 -15.08
C SER A 231 25.05 26.54 -13.99
N THR A 232 23.91 27.12 -14.37
CA THR A 232 22.84 27.46 -13.44
C THR A 232 22.15 26.16 -13.03
N SER A 233 22.27 25.79 -11.75
CA SER A 233 21.55 24.68 -11.13
C SER A 233 20.04 24.78 -11.44
N ALA A 234 19.43 23.69 -11.91
CA ALA A 234 17.97 23.59 -12.09
C ALA A 234 17.24 23.70 -10.73
N CYS A 235 17.92 23.36 -9.63
CA CYS A 235 17.45 23.66 -8.29
C CYS A 235 17.74 25.13 -7.93
N GLY A 236 16.67 25.91 -7.80
CA GLY A 236 16.69 27.28 -7.29
C GLY A 236 16.58 27.37 -5.76
N ASP A 237 15.93 28.41 -5.24
CA ASP A 237 15.65 28.54 -3.81
C ASP A 237 14.56 27.53 -3.37
N PRO A 238 14.83 26.63 -2.40
CA PRO A 238 13.85 25.64 -1.93
C PRO A 238 12.59 26.25 -1.30
N PHE A 239 12.61 27.53 -0.90
CA PHE A 239 11.41 28.23 -0.42
C PHE A 239 10.50 28.72 -1.55
N VAL A 240 11.03 28.85 -2.77
CA VAL A 240 10.30 29.34 -3.93
C VAL A 240 9.52 28.21 -4.60
N GLY A 241 10.17 27.09 -4.90
CA GLY A 241 9.55 25.95 -5.58
C GLY A 241 10.55 24.87 -5.97
N VAL A 242 10.05 23.64 -6.14
CA VAL A 242 10.80 22.45 -6.55
C VAL A 242 10.14 21.89 -7.80
N THR A 243 10.89 21.86 -8.91
CA THR A 243 10.44 21.34 -10.21
C THR A 243 10.99 19.93 -10.44
N ASN A 244 10.40 19.19 -11.38
CA ASN A 244 10.95 17.88 -11.72
C ASN A 244 12.35 18.00 -12.34
N ALA A 245 12.65 19.09 -13.06
CA ALA A 245 14.02 19.38 -13.51
C ALA A 245 15.02 19.46 -12.35
N CYS A 246 14.68 20.16 -11.26
CA CYS A 246 15.49 20.18 -10.06
C CYS A 246 15.64 18.77 -9.46
N LEU A 247 14.54 18.03 -9.29
CA LEU A 247 14.59 16.69 -8.69
C LEU A 247 15.43 15.70 -9.51
N ARG A 248 15.34 15.76 -10.86
CA ARG A 248 16.18 14.96 -11.75
C ARG A 248 17.66 15.30 -11.60
N GLN A 249 18.00 16.56 -11.36
CA GLN A 249 19.38 16.97 -11.08
C GLN A 249 19.83 16.51 -9.68
N LEU A 250 19.01 16.75 -8.65
CA LEU A 250 19.28 16.40 -7.26
C LEU A 250 19.58 14.89 -7.11
N TYR A 251 18.75 14.05 -7.74
CA TYR A 251 18.88 12.59 -7.69
C TYR A 251 19.61 11.98 -8.88
N LYS A 252 20.28 12.81 -9.68
CA LYS A 252 21.20 12.42 -10.77
C LYS A 252 20.57 11.49 -11.82
N THR A 253 19.32 11.75 -12.19
CA THR A 253 18.60 11.06 -13.27
C THR A 253 18.51 11.90 -14.56
N ASP A 254 18.90 13.16 -14.53
CA ASP A 254 18.83 14.14 -15.63
C ASP A 254 19.54 13.68 -16.92
N SER A 255 20.62 12.93 -16.79
CA SER A 255 21.38 12.35 -17.91
C SER A 255 20.85 11.00 -18.40
N TYR A 256 19.98 10.34 -17.62
CA TYR A 256 19.46 9.02 -17.98
C TYR A 256 18.44 9.14 -19.12
N ARG A 257 18.48 8.19 -20.05
CA ARG A 257 17.52 8.07 -21.15
C ARG A 257 17.00 6.65 -21.19
N LEU A 258 15.68 6.51 -21.33
CA LEU A 258 15.04 5.20 -21.37
C LEU A 258 15.63 4.34 -22.48
N LYS A 259 16.00 3.11 -22.14
CA LYS A 259 16.62 2.15 -23.03
C LYS A 259 15.60 1.20 -23.64
N ILE A 260 14.53 0.90 -22.90
CA ILE A 260 13.50 -0.02 -23.34
C ILE A 260 12.39 0.72 -24.06
N LYS A 261 11.90 0.11 -25.14
CA LYS A 261 10.71 0.55 -25.85
C LYS A 261 9.52 -0.34 -25.50
N GLY A 262 8.32 0.23 -25.50
CA GLY A 262 7.07 -0.51 -25.33
C GLY A 262 6.67 -0.72 -23.87
N LYS A 263 6.00 -1.85 -23.60
CA LYS A 263 5.24 -2.09 -22.35
C LYS A 263 5.92 -3.04 -21.34
N LYS A 264 7.23 -3.28 -21.48
CA LYS A 264 7.97 -4.23 -20.62
C LYS A 264 8.32 -3.67 -19.24
N ASN A 265 8.40 -2.35 -19.11
CA ASN A 265 8.55 -1.65 -17.84
C ASN A 265 7.41 -0.65 -17.73
N LYS A 266 6.73 -0.61 -16.60
CA LYS A 266 5.63 0.32 -16.33
C LYS A 266 5.68 0.75 -14.87
N ILE A 267 5.19 1.95 -14.63
CA ILE A 267 4.95 2.49 -13.30
C ILE A 267 3.45 2.70 -13.10
N GLY A 268 2.94 2.30 -11.93
CA GLY A 268 1.56 2.52 -11.53
C GLY A 268 1.46 3.53 -10.39
N VAL A 269 0.37 4.29 -10.37
CA VAL A 269 -0.01 5.20 -9.29
C VAL A 269 -1.41 4.81 -8.83
N THR A 270 -1.59 4.59 -7.53
CA THR A 270 -2.90 4.30 -6.95
C THR A 270 -3.52 5.56 -6.39
N ALA A 271 -4.80 5.80 -6.69
CA ALA A 271 -5.58 6.89 -6.13
C ALA A 271 -6.84 6.37 -5.45
N TYR A 272 -7.02 6.77 -4.19
CA TYR A 272 -8.18 6.45 -3.36
C TYR A 272 -9.06 7.70 -3.18
N THR A 273 -10.12 7.59 -2.38
CA THR A 273 -11.02 8.69 -2.00
C THR A 273 -11.64 9.50 -3.14
N GLY A 274 -11.73 8.93 -4.35
CA GLY A 274 -12.30 9.61 -5.53
C GLY A 274 -11.41 10.69 -6.14
N GLN A 275 -10.12 10.70 -5.82
CA GLN A 275 -9.14 11.58 -6.44
C GLN A 275 -9.08 11.36 -7.97
N SER A 276 -8.78 12.41 -8.72
CA SER A 276 -8.75 12.38 -10.18
C SER A 276 -7.54 13.12 -10.73
N ALA A 277 -6.76 12.45 -11.59
CA ALA A 277 -5.67 13.03 -12.36
C ALA A 277 -6.22 13.60 -13.68
N ASN A 278 -5.85 14.83 -14.01
CA ASN A 278 -6.41 15.55 -15.16
C ASN A 278 -5.43 15.53 -16.35
N PHE A 279 -5.94 15.20 -17.53
CA PHE A 279 -5.13 15.10 -18.75
C PHE A 279 -4.63 16.45 -19.27
N GLU A 280 -5.44 17.50 -19.16
CA GLU A 280 -5.07 18.85 -19.59
C GLU A 280 -4.05 19.48 -18.64
N ASP A 281 -4.22 19.28 -17.33
CA ASP A 281 -3.25 19.72 -16.32
C ASP A 281 -1.90 19.03 -16.53
N LEU A 282 -1.88 17.72 -16.81
CA LEU A 282 -0.64 17.02 -17.15
C LEU A 282 -0.01 17.56 -18.44
N ASN A 283 -0.81 17.82 -19.48
CA ASN A 283 -0.31 18.36 -20.73
C ASN A 283 0.38 19.73 -20.55
N ASP A 284 -0.24 20.61 -19.75
CA ASP A 284 0.34 21.90 -19.37
C ASP A 284 1.63 21.72 -18.55
N PHE A 285 1.59 20.85 -17.53
CA PHE A 285 2.76 20.52 -16.71
C PHE A 285 3.94 20.02 -17.56
N LEU A 286 3.71 19.06 -18.47
CA LEU A 286 4.77 18.51 -19.33
C LEU A 286 5.33 19.57 -20.27
N THR A 287 4.47 20.44 -20.80
CA THR A 287 4.91 21.58 -21.63
C THR A 287 5.81 22.52 -20.85
N HIS A 288 5.45 22.83 -19.60
CA HIS A 288 6.24 23.67 -18.72
C HIS A 288 7.60 23.03 -18.36
N GLU A 289 7.63 21.71 -18.18
CA GLU A 289 8.84 20.92 -17.95
C GLU A 289 9.73 20.73 -19.21
N GLY A 290 9.28 21.21 -20.37
CA GLY A 290 9.99 21.02 -21.65
C GLY A 290 9.96 19.57 -22.15
N LEU A 291 8.98 18.78 -21.71
CA LEU A 291 8.76 17.40 -22.12
C LEU A 291 7.67 17.32 -23.20
N PRO A 292 7.66 16.27 -24.05
CA PRO A 292 6.61 16.12 -25.06
C PRO A 292 5.22 16.03 -24.44
N SER A 293 4.37 16.99 -24.77
CA SER A 293 2.93 17.05 -24.41
C SER A 293 2.11 15.87 -24.92
N THR A 294 2.62 15.15 -25.92
CA THR A 294 2.00 13.93 -26.44
C THR A 294 2.06 12.75 -25.47
N ASN A 295 2.90 12.83 -24.42
CA ASN A 295 2.99 11.79 -23.40
C ASN A 295 1.75 11.81 -22.51
N ASN A 296 1.26 10.63 -22.16
CA ASN A 296 0.04 10.49 -21.38
C ASN A 296 0.06 9.22 -20.52
N PHE A 297 -0.89 9.12 -19.58
CA PHE A 297 -1.12 7.97 -18.72
C PHE A 297 -2.40 7.22 -19.11
N THR A 298 -2.51 5.97 -18.66
CA THR A 298 -3.72 5.16 -18.82
C THR A 298 -4.49 5.12 -17.51
N VAL A 299 -5.82 5.20 -17.56
CA VAL A 299 -6.68 5.07 -16.38
C VAL A 299 -7.27 3.66 -16.31
N ILE A 300 -7.20 3.04 -15.13
CA ILE A 300 -7.89 1.80 -14.80
C ILE A 300 -8.84 2.08 -13.63
N SER A 301 -10.13 1.82 -13.85
CA SER A 301 -11.15 1.87 -12.80
C SER A 301 -11.16 0.55 -12.03
N VAL A 302 -11.04 0.63 -10.71
CA VAL A 302 -11.17 -0.53 -9.79
C VAL A 302 -12.35 -0.27 -8.87
N ASN A 303 -13.23 -1.27 -8.73
CA ASN A 303 -14.41 -1.22 -7.87
C ASN A 303 -15.32 0.01 -8.10
N GLY A 304 -15.39 0.50 -9.34
CA GLY A 304 -16.20 1.67 -9.70
C GLY A 304 -15.52 3.03 -9.45
N GLY A 305 -14.20 3.05 -9.19
CA GLY A 305 -13.43 4.30 -9.16
C GLY A 305 -13.53 5.07 -10.48
N PHE A 306 -13.57 6.39 -10.40
CA PHE A 306 -13.72 7.27 -11.57
C PHE A 306 -12.59 8.29 -11.61
N ASN A 307 -12.28 8.78 -12.81
CA ASN A 307 -11.27 9.83 -13.03
C ASN A 307 -11.94 11.05 -13.67
N SER A 308 -12.59 11.88 -12.85
CA SER A 308 -13.34 13.03 -13.36
C SER A 308 -12.39 14.07 -13.95
N GLN A 309 -12.61 14.43 -15.21
CA GLN A 309 -11.86 15.49 -15.87
C GLN A 309 -12.42 16.89 -15.55
N ASN A 310 -13.65 16.95 -15.05
CA ASN A 310 -14.30 18.20 -14.68
C ASN A 310 -14.72 18.14 -13.22
N LEU A 311 -14.23 19.10 -12.42
CA LEU A 311 -14.56 19.19 -10.99
C LEU A 311 -15.65 20.23 -10.77
N THR A 312 -16.58 19.94 -9.86
CA THR A 312 -17.56 20.94 -9.40
C THR A 312 -16.89 21.98 -8.50
N SER A 313 -17.55 23.13 -8.31
CA SER A 313 -17.04 24.17 -7.40
C SER A 313 -16.75 23.66 -5.98
N ASP A 314 -17.56 22.73 -5.47
CA ASP A 314 -17.38 22.14 -4.14
C ASP A 314 -16.18 21.17 -4.11
N GLN A 315 -15.97 20.42 -5.20
CA GLN A 315 -14.80 19.54 -5.34
C GLN A 315 -13.50 20.35 -5.44
N ILE A 316 -13.52 21.47 -6.17
CA ILE A 316 -12.38 22.40 -6.24
C ILE A 316 -12.13 23.04 -4.86
N ALA A 317 -13.19 23.48 -4.18
CA ALA A 317 -13.07 24.08 -2.85
C ALA A 317 -12.53 23.12 -1.79
N SER A 318 -12.73 21.82 -1.98
CA SER A 318 -12.19 20.73 -1.14
C SER A 318 -10.88 20.15 -1.67
N HIS A 319 -10.25 20.80 -2.66
CA HIS A 319 -8.95 20.43 -3.22
C HIS A 319 -8.88 19.02 -3.83
N LEU A 320 -10.02 18.51 -4.33
CA LEU A 320 -10.04 17.22 -5.03
C LEU A 320 -9.14 17.26 -6.28
N GLY A 321 -8.40 16.20 -6.51
CA GLY A 321 -7.49 16.03 -7.64
C GLY A 321 -6.09 16.59 -7.43
N VAL A 322 -5.81 17.34 -6.35
CA VAL A 322 -4.45 17.86 -6.07
C VAL A 322 -3.46 16.69 -5.90
N GLU A 323 -3.83 15.70 -5.09
CA GLU A 323 -3.00 14.52 -4.82
C GLU A 323 -2.73 13.69 -6.09
N ALA A 324 -3.79 13.35 -6.82
CA ALA A 324 -3.66 12.55 -8.04
C ALA A 324 -2.86 13.27 -9.14
N ASN A 325 -2.97 14.61 -9.23
CA ASN A 325 -2.12 15.39 -10.14
C ASN A 325 -0.66 15.43 -9.66
N LEU A 326 -0.41 15.62 -8.36
CA LEU A 326 0.94 15.56 -7.79
C LEU A 326 1.63 14.24 -8.16
N ASP A 327 0.98 13.11 -7.88
CA ASP A 327 1.56 11.80 -8.12
C ASP A 327 1.86 11.56 -9.60
N ILE A 328 0.86 11.77 -10.47
CA ILE A 328 0.99 11.50 -11.91
C ILE A 328 1.96 12.46 -12.59
N GLN A 329 1.93 13.75 -12.25
CA GLN A 329 2.85 14.72 -12.84
C GLN A 329 4.28 14.45 -12.38
N THR A 330 4.47 14.05 -11.11
CA THR A 330 5.77 13.62 -10.62
C THR A 330 6.28 12.41 -11.41
N THR A 331 5.52 11.32 -11.52
CA THR A 331 6.00 10.12 -12.23
C THR A 331 6.19 10.35 -13.72
N MET A 332 5.27 11.06 -14.38
CA MET A 332 5.37 11.37 -15.80
C MET A 332 6.58 12.27 -16.09
N GLY A 333 6.86 13.25 -15.24
CA GLY A 333 8.00 14.15 -15.44
C GLY A 333 9.36 13.44 -15.31
N PHE A 334 9.45 12.30 -14.62
CA PHE A 334 10.68 11.49 -14.59
C PHE A 334 10.73 10.43 -15.69
N THR A 335 9.60 9.77 -15.94
CA THR A 335 9.60 8.46 -16.61
C THR A 335 9.02 8.50 -18.01
N ALA A 336 8.37 9.57 -18.46
CA ALA A 336 7.81 9.63 -19.81
C ALA A 336 8.91 9.41 -20.89
N PRO A 337 8.65 8.61 -21.96
CA PRO A 337 7.39 7.98 -22.36
C PRO A 337 7.13 6.56 -21.80
N MET A 338 7.76 6.14 -20.70
CA MET A 338 7.43 4.87 -20.04
C MET A 338 5.92 4.83 -19.70
N PRO A 339 5.22 3.70 -19.93
CA PRO A 339 3.82 3.60 -19.58
C PRO A 339 3.56 3.86 -18.09
N ASN A 340 2.78 4.91 -17.83
CA ASN A 340 2.24 5.25 -16.51
C ASN A 340 0.78 4.80 -16.45
N VAL A 341 0.40 4.09 -15.38
CA VAL A 341 -0.96 3.58 -15.16
C VAL A 341 -1.54 4.19 -13.89
N PHE A 342 -2.62 4.95 -14.01
CA PHE A 342 -3.37 5.51 -12.91
C PHE A 342 -4.53 4.57 -12.53
N TYR A 343 -4.50 4.01 -11.33
CA TYR A 343 -5.58 3.21 -10.78
C TYR A 343 -6.49 4.11 -9.95
N SER A 344 -7.71 4.33 -10.40
CA SER A 344 -8.74 5.00 -9.60
C SER A 344 -9.56 3.95 -8.87
N ILE A 345 -9.52 3.99 -7.55
CA ILE A 345 -10.11 2.96 -6.69
C ILE A 345 -11.22 3.59 -5.84
N ALA A 346 -12.40 3.00 -5.91
CA ALA A 346 -13.50 3.30 -5.00
C ALA A 346 -13.66 2.18 -3.96
N GLY A 347 -14.44 2.48 -2.92
CA GLY A 347 -14.65 1.62 -1.78
C GLY A 347 -14.39 2.39 -0.49
N THR A 348 -14.66 1.74 0.64
CA THR A 348 -14.22 2.24 1.93
C THR A 348 -13.92 1.02 2.80
N PRO A 349 -12.75 0.98 3.44
CA PRO A 349 -12.29 -0.14 4.24
C PRO A 349 -12.87 -0.13 5.66
N PRO A 350 -12.55 -1.14 6.48
CA PRO A 350 -12.86 -1.12 7.90
C PRO A 350 -12.12 0.03 8.61
N PHE A 351 -12.70 0.53 9.70
CA PHE A 351 -12.16 1.68 10.42
C PHE A 351 -12.49 1.64 11.90
N LYS A 352 -11.54 2.08 12.71
CA LYS A 352 -11.66 2.38 14.14
C LYS A 352 -11.31 3.85 14.33
N ASP A 353 -12.15 4.64 14.97
CA ASP A 353 -11.76 6.02 15.24
C ASP A 353 -10.62 6.11 16.26
N ASP A 354 -9.85 7.17 16.17
CA ASP A 354 -8.98 7.62 17.23
C ASP A 354 -9.21 9.12 17.53
N LEU A 355 -8.26 9.78 18.20
CA LEU A 355 -8.42 11.20 18.54
C LEU A 355 -8.15 12.15 17.36
N PHE A 356 -7.36 11.72 16.38
CA PHE A 356 -7.02 12.53 15.20
C PHE A 356 -8.00 12.23 14.07
N THR A 357 -8.13 10.95 13.75
CA THR A 357 -8.94 10.42 12.67
C THR A 357 -10.28 9.98 13.25
N THR A 358 -11.25 10.89 13.23
CA THR A 358 -12.57 10.69 13.87
C THR A 358 -13.65 10.16 12.92
N SER A 359 -13.45 10.34 11.61
CA SER A 359 -14.27 9.80 10.53
C SER A 359 -13.45 8.82 9.69
N ASN A 360 -14.13 7.89 9.01
CA ASN A 360 -13.44 6.87 8.24
C ASN A 360 -12.76 7.51 7.01
N SER A 361 -11.44 7.66 7.08
CA SER A 361 -10.59 8.05 5.96
C SER A 361 -9.66 6.93 5.55
N ASN A 362 -9.85 5.72 6.08
CA ASN A 362 -8.97 4.61 5.77
C ASN A 362 -9.09 4.27 4.27
N GLU A 363 -8.04 3.71 3.69
CA GLU A 363 -8.07 3.38 2.27
C GLU A 363 -8.41 1.92 1.92
N PRO A 364 -9.20 1.69 0.84
CA PRO A 364 -9.64 0.36 0.42
C PRO A 364 -8.54 -0.41 -0.32
N TYR A 365 -7.37 -0.58 0.31
CA TYR A 365 -6.21 -1.27 -0.28
C TYR A 365 -6.57 -2.66 -0.81
N LEU A 366 -7.44 -3.38 -0.11
CA LEU A 366 -7.83 -4.73 -0.48
C LEU A 366 -8.58 -4.81 -1.82
N ASP A 367 -9.42 -3.83 -2.16
CA ASP A 367 -10.13 -3.81 -3.44
C ASP A 367 -9.15 -3.72 -4.62
N TRP A 368 -8.12 -2.88 -4.47
CA TRP A 368 -7.02 -2.78 -5.43
C TRP A 368 -6.19 -4.07 -5.50
N LEU A 369 -5.82 -4.64 -4.34
CA LEU A 369 -5.01 -5.86 -4.27
C LEU A 369 -5.73 -7.08 -4.88
N MET A 370 -7.04 -7.19 -4.68
CA MET A 370 -7.85 -8.22 -5.32
C MET A 370 -7.87 -8.07 -6.84
N TYR A 371 -8.00 -6.84 -7.34
CA TYR A 371 -7.88 -6.57 -8.77
C TYR A 371 -6.48 -6.98 -9.29
N MET A 372 -5.41 -6.53 -8.64
CA MET A 372 -4.03 -6.82 -9.07
C MET A 372 -3.68 -8.31 -9.01
N SER A 373 -4.18 -9.02 -8.01
CA SER A 373 -4.01 -10.47 -7.88
C SER A 373 -4.59 -11.25 -9.05
N SER A 374 -5.67 -10.76 -9.67
CA SER A 374 -6.29 -11.40 -10.85
C SER A 374 -5.59 -11.09 -12.17
N GLN A 375 -4.68 -10.11 -12.21
CA GLN A 375 -4.03 -9.68 -13.44
C GLN A 375 -2.86 -10.60 -13.81
N PRO A 376 -2.64 -10.92 -15.10
CA PRO A 376 -1.45 -11.65 -15.54
C PRO A 376 -0.18 -10.80 -15.35
N ASP A 377 0.99 -11.44 -15.26
CA ASP A 377 2.28 -10.76 -15.01
C ASP A 377 2.63 -9.70 -16.09
N SER A 378 2.13 -9.87 -17.32
CA SER A 378 2.34 -8.89 -18.39
C SER A 378 1.49 -7.62 -18.25
N ALA A 379 0.45 -7.65 -17.42
CA ALA A 379 -0.46 -6.53 -17.20
C ALA A 379 0.01 -5.66 -16.02
N ILE A 380 0.60 -6.25 -14.98
CA ILE A 380 1.03 -5.51 -13.77
C ILE A 380 2.24 -4.60 -14.03
N PRO A 381 2.30 -3.40 -13.43
CA PRO A 381 3.50 -2.57 -13.40
C PRO A 381 4.63 -3.18 -12.55
N GLN A 382 5.86 -2.80 -12.86
CA GLN A 382 7.05 -3.24 -12.10
C GLN A 382 7.27 -2.37 -10.85
N VAL A 383 6.69 -1.18 -10.82
CA VAL A 383 6.72 -0.27 -9.67
C VAL A 383 5.31 0.29 -9.46
N ILE A 384 4.86 0.33 -8.21
CA ILE A 384 3.61 0.99 -7.79
C ILE A 384 3.96 2.03 -6.73
N SER A 385 3.53 3.27 -6.96
CA SER A 385 3.56 4.36 -5.99
C SER A 385 2.18 4.53 -5.36
N THR A 386 2.16 4.64 -4.03
CA THR A 386 0.94 4.91 -3.26
C THR A 386 1.21 6.00 -2.23
N SER A 387 0.57 7.15 -2.41
CA SER A 387 0.74 8.34 -1.55
C SER A 387 -0.34 8.44 -0.47
N TYR A 388 -0.73 7.29 0.10
CA TYR A 388 -1.79 7.20 1.10
C TYR A 388 -1.38 6.34 2.28
N GLY A 389 -1.90 6.68 3.46
CA GLY A 389 -1.66 5.98 4.70
C GLY A 389 -2.65 6.39 5.78
N ASP A 390 -2.87 5.47 6.71
CA ASP A 390 -3.82 5.55 7.80
C ASP A 390 -3.07 5.38 9.12
N ASP A 391 -3.52 6.02 10.20
CA ASP A 391 -3.03 5.68 11.53
C ASP A 391 -3.20 4.17 11.74
N GLU A 392 -2.12 3.44 12.05
CA GLU A 392 -2.15 1.96 12.06
C GLU A 392 -3.26 1.45 13.00
N GLN A 393 -3.49 2.15 14.12
CA GLN A 393 -4.53 1.79 15.08
C GLN A 393 -5.96 2.00 14.58
N THR A 394 -6.20 2.80 13.54
CA THR A 394 -7.51 2.95 12.92
C THR A 394 -7.84 1.79 11.99
N VAL A 395 -6.84 1.06 11.51
CA VAL A 395 -7.00 -0.10 10.63
C VAL A 395 -7.17 -1.36 11.49
N PRO A 396 -8.28 -2.11 11.40
CA PRO A 396 -8.42 -3.35 12.16
C PRO A 396 -7.32 -4.35 11.82
N ILE A 397 -6.69 -4.91 12.86
CA ILE A 397 -5.47 -5.73 12.72
C ILE A 397 -5.60 -6.87 11.70
N ARG A 398 -6.74 -7.58 11.64
CA ARG A 398 -6.93 -8.66 10.65
C ARG A 398 -7.01 -8.16 9.21
N TYR A 399 -7.57 -6.97 9.00
CA TYR A 399 -7.56 -6.33 7.69
C TYR A 399 -6.14 -5.90 7.31
N ALA A 400 -5.41 -5.29 8.24
CA ALA A 400 -4.01 -4.91 8.04
C ALA A 400 -3.13 -6.13 7.71
N GLU A 401 -3.28 -7.24 8.45
CA GLU A 401 -2.59 -8.50 8.19
C GLU A 401 -2.93 -9.07 6.80
N ARG A 402 -4.22 -9.08 6.42
CA ARG A 402 -4.63 -9.54 5.09
C ARG A 402 -4.02 -8.68 3.99
N VAL A 403 -4.14 -7.35 4.10
CA VAL A 403 -3.58 -6.40 3.13
C VAL A 403 -2.05 -6.59 3.04
N CYS A 404 -1.36 -6.72 4.16
CA CYS A 404 0.10 -6.89 4.18
C CYS A 404 0.54 -8.25 3.58
N ASN A 405 -0.25 -9.31 3.75
CA ASN A 405 -0.02 -10.59 3.06
C ASN A 405 -0.18 -10.48 1.54
N GLU A 406 -1.20 -9.76 1.07
CA GLU A 406 -1.41 -9.52 -0.37
C GLU A 406 -0.33 -8.62 -0.97
N LEU A 407 0.14 -7.61 -0.23
CA LEU A 407 1.30 -6.80 -0.61
C LEU A 407 2.56 -7.68 -0.74
N ALA A 408 2.79 -8.60 0.20
CA ALA A 408 3.87 -9.57 0.09
C ALA A 408 3.74 -10.45 -1.16
N ALA A 409 2.53 -10.91 -1.48
CA ALA A 409 2.29 -11.74 -2.64
C ALA A 409 2.51 -10.99 -3.97
N LEU A 410 2.07 -9.73 -4.06
CA LEU A 410 2.31 -8.89 -5.23
C LEU A 410 3.81 -8.54 -5.35
N GLY A 411 4.49 -8.27 -4.23
CA GLY A 411 5.94 -8.10 -4.19
C GLY A 411 6.69 -9.35 -4.68
N ALA A 412 6.20 -10.55 -4.35
CA ALA A 412 6.81 -11.82 -4.75
C ALA A 412 6.77 -12.03 -6.27
N ARG A 413 5.80 -11.39 -6.94
CA ARG A 413 5.66 -11.35 -8.41
C ARG A 413 6.56 -10.30 -9.08
N GLY A 414 7.50 -9.71 -8.33
CA GLY A 414 8.50 -8.81 -8.87
C GLY A 414 8.08 -7.34 -8.95
N VAL A 415 7.11 -6.93 -8.14
CA VAL A 415 6.64 -5.54 -8.06
C VAL A 415 7.30 -4.82 -6.90
N SER A 416 7.83 -3.62 -7.15
CA SER A 416 8.26 -2.69 -6.09
C SER A 416 7.04 -1.90 -5.60
N LEU A 417 6.63 -2.13 -4.35
CA LEU A 417 5.50 -1.46 -3.70
C LEU A 417 6.02 -0.36 -2.79
N ILE A 418 5.74 0.90 -3.13
CA ILE A 418 6.35 2.08 -2.51
C ILE A 418 5.25 2.97 -1.93
N PHE A 419 5.34 3.27 -0.63
CA PHE A 419 4.32 3.98 0.13
C PHE A 419 4.90 5.23 0.81
N SER A 420 4.14 6.32 0.85
CA SER A 420 4.48 7.48 1.69
C SER A 420 4.46 7.11 3.17
N SER A 421 5.33 7.72 3.99
CA SER A 421 5.43 7.40 5.42
C SER A 421 4.55 8.24 6.34
N GLY A 422 3.88 9.27 5.81
CA GLY A 422 3.03 10.21 6.54
C GLY A 422 3.72 11.55 6.82
N ASP A 423 2.92 12.53 7.23
CA ASP A 423 3.33 13.95 7.32
C ASP A 423 3.22 14.54 8.73
N GLU A 424 2.93 13.69 9.72
CA GLU A 424 2.64 14.06 11.11
C GLU A 424 3.76 13.65 12.08
N GLY A 425 4.97 13.38 11.59
CA GLY A 425 6.08 12.94 12.44
C GLY A 425 5.80 11.61 13.15
N VAL A 426 5.93 11.59 14.47
CA VAL A 426 5.54 10.44 15.33
C VAL A 426 4.04 10.42 15.67
N GLY A 427 3.26 11.36 15.14
CA GLY A 427 1.83 11.55 15.36
C GLY A 427 1.47 13.00 15.68
N GLN A 428 0.21 13.38 15.42
CA GLN A 428 -0.27 14.74 15.64
C GLN A 428 -0.28 15.13 17.13
N ASP A 429 0.21 16.33 17.44
CA ASP A 429 0.18 16.90 18.78
C ASP A 429 -1.24 16.88 19.40
N GLY A 430 -1.35 16.33 20.61
CA GLY A 430 -2.61 16.27 21.37
C GLY A 430 -3.51 15.07 21.08
N THR A 431 -3.19 14.22 20.10
CA THR A 431 -4.01 13.06 19.71
C THR A 431 -3.35 11.70 19.97
N CYS A 432 -2.08 11.70 20.36
CA CYS A 432 -1.22 10.53 20.51
C CYS A 432 -1.55 9.64 21.73
N VAL A 433 -2.66 8.89 21.64
CA VAL A 433 -3.10 7.91 22.63
C VAL A 433 -3.65 6.65 21.96
N SER A 434 -3.65 5.54 22.70
CA SER A 434 -4.24 4.29 22.25
C SER A 434 -5.76 4.39 22.09
N ASN A 435 -6.29 3.87 21.00
CA ASN A 435 -7.74 3.76 20.75
C ASN A 435 -8.35 2.43 21.26
N ASP A 436 -7.65 1.69 22.12
CA ASP A 436 -8.08 0.40 22.69
C ASP A 436 -8.95 0.53 23.97
N GLY A 437 -9.42 1.74 24.26
CA GLY A 437 -10.18 2.07 25.47
C GLY A 437 -9.32 2.37 26.70
N LYS A 438 -8.01 2.08 26.67
CA LYS A 438 -7.10 2.38 27.79
C LYS A 438 -6.57 3.80 27.78
N LYS A 439 -6.61 4.49 26.63
CA LYS A 439 -6.10 5.87 26.43
C LYS A 439 -4.65 6.05 26.89
N THR A 440 -3.80 5.05 26.65
CA THR A 440 -2.38 5.12 27.00
C THR A 440 -1.65 6.02 26.02
N THR A 441 -0.85 6.97 26.49
CA THR A 441 -0.03 7.85 25.63
C THR A 441 1.01 7.04 24.86
N LYS A 442 1.09 7.25 23.55
CA LYS A 442 2.01 6.54 22.64
C LYS A 442 2.15 7.28 21.32
N PHE A 443 3.25 7.04 20.60
CA PHE A 443 3.39 7.44 19.20
C PHE A 443 2.45 6.61 18.32
N ILE A 444 2.08 7.20 17.17
CA ILE A 444 1.07 6.66 16.26
C ILE A 444 1.77 6.24 14.96
N PRO A 445 2.08 4.94 14.77
CA PRO A 445 2.60 4.46 13.49
C PRO A 445 1.53 4.53 12.40
N VAL A 446 1.95 4.55 11.13
CA VAL A 446 1.09 4.66 9.94
C VAL A 446 1.13 3.36 9.13
N PHE A 447 -0.02 2.88 8.67
CA PHE A 447 -0.18 1.76 7.76
C PHE A 447 -0.59 2.26 6.36
N PRO A 448 -0.10 1.71 5.23
CA PRO A 448 0.75 0.54 5.09
C PRO A 448 2.25 0.75 5.27
N ALA A 449 2.73 1.97 5.55
CA ALA A 449 4.16 2.21 5.76
C ALA A 449 4.78 1.28 6.83
N SER A 450 3.99 0.89 7.83
CA SER A 450 4.37 -0.07 8.86
C SER A 450 4.39 -1.55 8.42
N CYS A 451 3.82 -1.91 7.26
CA CYS A 451 3.90 -3.27 6.71
C CYS A 451 5.34 -3.60 6.30
N PRO A 452 5.91 -4.76 6.70
CA PRO A 452 7.29 -5.13 6.39
C PRO A 452 7.56 -5.51 4.93
N TYR A 453 6.53 -5.53 4.06
CA TYR A 453 6.65 -5.94 2.66
C TYR A 453 6.45 -4.80 1.65
N VAL A 454 6.53 -3.56 2.13
CA VAL A 454 6.56 -2.35 1.29
C VAL A 454 7.80 -1.52 1.59
N THR A 455 8.19 -0.67 0.65
CA THR A 455 9.22 0.35 0.86
C THR A 455 8.56 1.66 1.26
N ALA A 456 8.70 2.06 2.53
CA ALA A 456 8.17 3.31 3.07
C ALA A 456 9.13 4.46 2.79
N VAL A 457 8.61 5.60 2.33
CA VAL A 457 9.38 6.77 1.89
C VAL A 457 9.04 7.99 2.74
N GLY A 458 10.02 8.44 3.52
CA GLY A 458 9.97 9.71 4.24
C GLY A 458 10.29 10.93 3.38
N ALA A 459 10.21 12.10 3.99
CA ALA A 459 10.35 13.38 3.29
C ALA A 459 11.57 14.18 3.75
N THR A 460 12.31 14.72 2.77
CA THR A 460 13.40 15.71 2.96
C THR A 460 13.03 17.08 2.39
N GLN A 461 13.79 18.09 2.79
CA GLN A 461 13.74 19.46 2.26
C GLN A 461 15.15 20.00 2.02
N ARG A 462 15.22 21.15 1.34
CA ARG A 462 16.47 21.80 0.90
C ARG A 462 17.27 20.88 -0.04
N PHE A 463 18.50 21.26 -0.36
CA PHE A 463 19.33 20.56 -1.34
C PHE A 463 20.77 20.33 -0.84
N HIS A 464 21.37 21.35 -0.23
CA HIS A 464 22.79 21.34 0.16
C HIS A 464 23.02 22.04 1.52
N PRO A 465 23.00 21.29 2.65
CA PRO A 465 22.61 19.88 2.74
C PRO A 465 21.10 19.67 2.57
N GLU A 466 20.70 18.48 2.12
CA GLU A 466 19.33 17.98 2.36
C GLU A 466 19.17 17.70 3.87
N GLU A 467 17.97 17.95 4.40
CA GLU A 467 17.60 17.68 5.79
C GLU A 467 16.17 17.11 5.84
N ALA A 468 15.78 16.47 6.94
CA ALA A 468 14.39 16.06 7.13
C ALA A 468 13.44 17.28 7.08
N VAL A 469 12.26 17.12 6.49
CA VAL A 469 11.23 18.18 6.49
C VAL A 469 10.87 18.60 7.92
N SER A 470 10.56 19.89 8.09
CA SER A 470 10.14 20.45 9.38
C SER A 470 9.09 21.54 9.21
N VAL A 471 8.31 21.77 10.28
CA VAL A 471 7.24 22.78 10.36
C VAL A 471 7.73 24.22 10.13
N ASP A 472 8.99 24.51 10.48
CA ASP A 472 9.61 25.82 10.29
C ASP A 472 10.40 25.91 8.97
N GLY A 473 10.50 24.80 8.23
CA GLY A 473 11.20 24.72 6.95
C GLY A 473 10.32 24.98 5.73
N PRO A 474 10.88 24.84 4.51
CA PRO A 474 10.12 24.98 3.27
C PRO A 474 8.93 24.01 3.17
N GLY A 475 9.07 22.80 3.72
CA GLY A 475 8.01 21.79 3.69
C GLY A 475 6.79 22.22 4.50
N GLY A 476 7.01 22.70 5.73
CA GLY A 476 5.93 23.12 6.64
C GLY A 476 5.23 21.98 7.38
N PHE A 477 5.78 20.76 7.32
CA PHE A 477 5.29 19.54 7.97
C PHE A 477 6.48 18.69 8.46
N THR A 478 6.22 17.57 9.13
CA THR A 478 7.27 16.70 9.69
C THR A 478 7.24 15.31 9.06
N SER A 479 8.40 14.75 8.70
CA SER A 479 8.49 13.42 8.08
C SER A 479 7.96 12.34 9.02
N GLY A 480 6.97 11.57 8.55
CA GLY A 480 6.39 10.44 9.27
C GLY A 480 7.40 9.33 9.47
N GLY A 481 7.46 8.78 10.69
CA GLY A 481 8.38 7.71 11.03
C GLY A 481 8.14 7.14 12.42
N GLY A 482 8.47 5.88 12.61
CA GLY A 482 8.21 5.20 13.87
C GLY A 482 8.38 3.70 13.84
N PHE A 483 7.64 3.01 14.71
CA PHE A 483 7.71 1.56 14.89
C PHE A 483 6.29 1.00 14.98
N SER A 484 5.98 0.00 14.15
CA SER A 484 4.68 -0.69 14.12
C SER A 484 4.32 -1.31 15.47
N ASP A 485 3.05 -1.24 15.84
CA ASP A 485 2.46 -2.02 16.92
C ASP A 485 1.97 -3.40 16.44
N TYR A 486 1.69 -3.56 15.15
CA TYR A 486 1.11 -4.78 14.58
C TYR A 486 2.16 -5.76 14.08
N PHE A 487 3.17 -5.27 13.37
CA PHE A 487 4.13 -6.11 12.64
C PHE A 487 5.47 -6.14 13.35
N GLU A 488 6.00 -7.34 13.55
CA GLU A 488 7.34 -7.52 14.12
C GLU A 488 8.44 -7.00 13.19
N ARG A 489 9.60 -6.67 13.78
CA ARG A 489 10.77 -6.23 13.03
C ARG A 489 11.26 -7.36 12.10
N PRO A 490 11.29 -7.16 10.77
CA PRO A 490 11.87 -8.12 9.85
C PRO A 490 13.40 -8.18 9.97
N ASP A 491 13.97 -9.35 9.70
CA ASP A 491 15.42 -9.61 9.84
C ASP A 491 16.29 -8.68 8.99
N TYR A 492 15.82 -8.31 7.79
CA TYR A 492 16.60 -7.48 6.87
C TYR A 492 16.98 -6.11 7.46
N GLN A 493 16.22 -5.59 8.43
CA GLN A 493 16.50 -4.29 9.05
C GLN A 493 17.06 -4.37 10.48
N SER A 494 17.18 -5.58 11.06
CA SER A 494 17.51 -5.76 12.47
C SER A 494 18.81 -5.06 12.88
N ASN A 495 19.89 -5.22 12.10
CA ASN A 495 21.18 -4.60 12.42
C ASN A 495 21.12 -3.07 12.47
N GLN A 496 20.43 -2.46 11.49
CA GLN A 496 20.31 -1.01 11.38
C GLN A 496 19.42 -0.43 12.50
N VAL A 497 18.29 -1.08 12.76
CA VAL A 497 17.37 -0.68 13.83
C VAL A 497 17.99 -0.85 15.22
N GLU A 498 18.75 -1.92 15.46
CA GLU A 498 19.44 -2.12 16.74
C GLU A 498 20.52 -1.07 16.98
N SER A 499 21.27 -0.69 15.94
CA SER A 499 22.21 0.43 16.00
C SER A 499 21.50 1.72 16.41
N TYR A 500 20.35 2.04 15.79
CA TYR A 500 19.56 3.21 16.15
C TYR A 500 18.98 3.13 17.58
N LEU A 501 18.46 1.97 17.99
CA LEU A 501 17.92 1.77 19.35
C LEU A 501 18.99 1.89 20.44
N ASN A 502 20.25 1.55 20.13
CA ASN A 502 21.39 1.76 21.01
C ASN A 502 21.73 3.26 21.12
N PHE A 503 21.71 3.99 20.01
CA PHE A 503 21.85 5.46 20.00
C PHE A 503 20.74 6.15 20.78
N LEU A 504 19.49 5.71 20.60
CA LEU A 504 18.31 6.29 21.25
C LEU A 504 18.29 6.05 22.77
N GLY A 505 18.86 4.92 23.22
CA GLY A 505 18.88 4.52 24.62
C GLY A 505 17.48 4.35 25.20
N SER A 506 17.22 5.02 26.33
CA SER A 506 15.93 4.98 27.06
C SER A 506 14.96 6.09 26.66
N LYS A 507 15.32 6.96 25.69
CA LYS A 507 14.44 8.05 25.25
C LYS A 507 13.13 7.46 24.70
N TYR A 508 12.00 8.07 25.09
CA TYR A 508 10.66 7.66 24.69
C TYR A 508 10.26 6.22 25.10
N THR A 509 10.91 5.64 26.11
CA THR A 509 10.51 4.33 26.65
C THR A 509 9.03 4.33 27.02
N GLY A 510 8.28 3.34 26.53
CA GLY A 510 6.85 3.22 26.74
C GLY A 510 5.97 3.94 25.71
N LEU A 511 6.54 4.78 24.83
CA LEU A 511 5.78 5.47 23.79
C LEU A 511 5.75 4.73 22.44
N TYR A 512 6.61 3.74 22.22
CA TYR A 512 6.68 3.01 20.94
C TYR A 512 7.06 1.54 21.16
N ASN A 513 6.71 0.68 20.19
CA ASN A 513 7.05 -0.73 20.19
C ASN A 513 8.48 -0.97 19.66
N ARG A 514 9.46 -1.13 20.57
CA ARG A 514 10.87 -1.40 20.22
C ARG A 514 11.11 -2.67 19.38
N ARG A 515 10.13 -3.60 19.32
CA ARG A 515 10.20 -4.85 18.55
C ARG A 515 9.50 -4.76 17.19
N GLY A 516 8.82 -3.65 16.91
CA GLY A 516 8.04 -3.49 15.69
C GLY A 516 8.88 -3.22 14.45
N ARG A 517 8.28 -3.41 13.27
CA ARG A 517 8.79 -2.90 11.99
C ARG A 517 9.00 -1.39 12.13
N ALA A 518 10.25 -0.95 12.03
CA ALA A 518 10.61 0.45 12.08
C ALA A 518 10.64 1.07 10.67
N PHE A 519 10.15 2.30 10.49
CA PHE A 519 9.99 2.97 9.19
C PHE A 519 10.28 4.49 9.32
N PRO A 520 10.58 5.22 8.22
CA PRO A 520 10.62 4.77 6.82
C PRO A 520 11.86 3.92 6.47
N ASP A 521 11.88 3.35 5.27
CA ASP A 521 13.05 2.62 4.75
C ASP A 521 14.05 3.56 4.06
N VAL A 522 13.53 4.58 3.37
CA VAL A 522 14.27 5.59 2.60
C VAL A 522 13.54 6.93 2.68
N SER A 523 14.07 7.96 2.04
CA SER A 523 13.38 9.25 1.88
C SER A 523 13.63 9.86 0.49
N ALA A 524 12.86 10.89 0.16
CA ALA A 524 13.12 11.77 -0.97
C ALA A 524 12.54 13.17 -0.67
N GLN A 525 12.77 14.12 -1.56
CA GLN A 525 12.32 15.50 -1.43
C GLN A 525 10.79 15.53 -1.26
N GLY A 526 10.29 16.36 -0.37
CA GLY A 526 8.87 16.45 -0.04
C GLY A 526 8.35 17.87 0.06
N ALA A 527 9.17 18.88 -0.20
CA ALA A 527 8.78 20.28 -0.06
C ALA A 527 8.52 20.96 -1.40
N LYS A 528 7.45 21.78 -1.46
CA LYS A 528 7.23 22.82 -2.49
C LYS A 528 7.27 22.32 -3.94
N TYR A 529 6.75 21.14 -4.23
CA TYR A 529 6.59 20.64 -5.59
C TYR A 529 5.67 21.55 -6.40
N LEU A 530 6.14 22.04 -7.54
CA LEU A 530 5.34 22.83 -8.47
C LEU A 530 4.58 21.90 -9.40
N ILE A 531 3.26 21.90 -9.32
CA ILE A 531 2.36 21.09 -10.16
C ILE A 531 1.34 21.98 -10.85
N THR A 532 0.71 21.48 -11.92
CA THR A 532 -0.49 22.11 -12.50
C THR A 532 -1.75 21.47 -11.92
N TRP A 533 -2.70 22.27 -11.45
CA TRP A 533 -4.01 21.80 -11.01
C TRP A 533 -5.08 22.83 -11.40
N GLN A 534 -6.11 22.38 -12.12
CA GLN A 534 -7.17 23.24 -12.67
C GLN A 534 -6.60 24.40 -13.51
N GLY A 535 -5.60 24.10 -14.34
CA GLY A 535 -4.90 25.07 -15.20
C GLY A 535 -4.04 26.09 -14.45
N MET A 536 -3.80 25.91 -13.14
CA MET A 536 -2.97 26.80 -12.33
C MET A 536 -1.74 26.08 -11.80
N HIS A 537 -0.59 26.76 -11.79
CA HIS A 537 0.60 26.25 -11.12
C HIS A 537 0.50 26.48 -9.61
N VAL A 538 0.53 25.41 -8.83
CA VAL A 538 0.39 25.41 -7.37
C VAL A 538 1.53 24.65 -6.73
N HIS A 539 1.82 24.97 -5.46
CA HIS A 539 2.82 24.27 -4.67
C HIS A 539 2.17 23.25 -3.75
N VAL A 540 2.66 22.02 -3.78
CA VAL A 540 2.23 20.92 -2.92
C VAL A 540 3.47 20.31 -2.24
N GLY A 541 3.29 19.56 -1.18
CA GLY A 541 4.36 18.85 -0.50
C GLY A 541 3.79 17.64 0.24
N GLY A 542 4.59 17.05 1.10
CA GLY A 542 4.27 15.82 1.80
C GLY A 542 5.21 14.69 1.40
N SER A 543 5.25 13.65 2.21
CA SER A 543 5.80 12.33 1.84
C SER A 543 5.07 11.74 0.61
N SER A 544 3.85 12.22 0.33
CA SER A 544 3.14 12.07 -0.93
C SER A 544 3.90 12.54 -2.17
N ALA A 545 4.76 13.56 -2.08
CA ALA A 545 5.61 13.97 -3.19
C ALA A 545 6.88 13.10 -3.29
N SER A 546 7.35 12.61 -2.13
CA SER A 546 8.56 11.81 -2.00
C SER A 546 8.38 10.39 -2.56
N ALA A 547 7.26 9.73 -2.27
CA ALA A 547 6.95 8.38 -2.75
C ALA A 547 6.98 8.23 -4.29
N PRO A 548 6.29 9.06 -5.11
CA PRO A 548 6.36 8.99 -6.57
C PRO A 548 7.72 9.41 -7.12
N THR A 549 8.45 10.28 -6.42
CA THR A 549 9.84 10.64 -6.77
C THR A 549 10.77 9.43 -6.64
N PHE A 550 10.77 8.77 -5.48
CA PHE A 550 11.57 7.56 -5.27
C PHE A 550 11.14 6.42 -6.21
N SER A 551 9.82 6.23 -6.39
CA SER A 551 9.25 5.25 -7.33
C SER A 551 9.75 5.46 -8.75
N SER A 552 9.88 6.72 -9.18
CA SER A 552 10.39 7.07 -10.50
C SER A 552 11.86 6.69 -10.66
N VAL A 553 12.69 6.93 -9.64
CA VAL A 553 14.10 6.48 -9.63
C VAL A 553 14.19 4.96 -9.77
N ILE A 554 13.37 4.22 -9.01
CA ILE A 554 13.32 2.75 -9.10
C ILE A 554 12.85 2.28 -10.48
N ALA A 555 11.87 2.96 -11.09
CA ALA A 555 11.40 2.64 -12.42
C ALA A 555 12.50 2.83 -13.49
N LEU A 556 13.33 3.87 -13.36
CA LEU A 556 14.49 4.08 -14.23
C LEU A 556 15.58 3.01 -14.01
N LEU A 557 15.81 2.59 -12.75
CA LEU A 557 16.71 1.47 -12.46
C LEU A 557 16.20 0.16 -13.06
N ASN A 558 14.89 -0.09 -13.00
CA ASN A 558 14.26 -1.25 -13.65
C ASN A 558 14.40 -1.19 -15.18
N ASP A 559 14.26 -0.02 -15.80
CA ASP A 559 14.51 0.15 -17.25
C ASP A 559 15.94 -0.26 -17.61
N ASP A 560 16.93 0.20 -16.83
CA ASP A 560 18.33 -0.16 -17.04
C ASP A 560 18.58 -1.67 -16.88
N ARG A 561 18.03 -2.28 -15.83
CA ARG A 561 18.16 -3.73 -15.57
C ARG A 561 17.53 -4.56 -16.67
N ILE A 562 16.28 -4.27 -17.02
CA ILE A 562 15.54 -5.04 -18.02
C ILE A 562 16.18 -4.85 -19.41
N SER A 563 16.82 -3.71 -19.69
CA SER A 563 17.56 -3.48 -20.95
C SER A 563 18.77 -4.42 -21.10
N ARG A 564 19.31 -4.89 -19.96
CA ARG A 564 20.39 -5.88 -19.86
C ARG A 564 19.86 -7.31 -19.71
N GLY A 565 18.56 -7.52 -19.88
CA GLY A 565 17.91 -8.81 -19.77
C GLY A 565 17.82 -9.36 -18.34
N LEU A 566 17.99 -8.50 -17.32
CA LEU A 566 17.82 -8.84 -15.91
C LEU A 566 16.36 -8.63 -15.46
N PRO A 567 15.88 -9.36 -14.44
CA PRO A 567 14.57 -9.10 -13.85
C PRO A 567 14.53 -7.73 -13.16
N ALA A 568 13.32 -7.17 -13.03
CA ALA A 568 13.05 -6.00 -12.20
C ALA A 568 13.49 -6.26 -10.74
N LEU A 569 13.78 -5.19 -10.00
CA LEU A 569 14.23 -5.24 -8.61
C LEU A 569 13.22 -5.94 -7.70
N GLY A 570 11.92 -5.77 -7.94
CA GLY A 570 10.86 -6.33 -7.10
C GLY A 570 10.86 -5.70 -5.71
N PHE A 571 10.67 -6.50 -4.66
CA PHE A 571 10.72 -6.00 -3.29
C PHE A 571 12.12 -5.52 -2.90
N LEU A 572 12.23 -4.25 -2.51
CA LEU A 572 13.51 -3.55 -2.45
C LEU A 572 14.24 -3.72 -1.12
N ASN A 573 13.53 -3.89 0.00
CA ASN A 573 14.10 -3.67 1.32
C ASN A 573 15.29 -4.58 1.63
N PRO A 574 15.28 -5.90 1.34
CA PRO A 574 16.47 -6.74 1.57
C PRO A 574 17.70 -6.27 0.81
N TRP A 575 17.54 -5.78 -0.44
CA TRP A 575 18.64 -5.18 -1.19
C TRP A 575 19.08 -3.83 -0.60
N LEU A 576 18.14 -2.94 -0.28
CA LEU A 576 18.43 -1.62 0.29
C LEU A 576 19.23 -1.72 1.58
N TYR A 577 18.78 -2.54 2.54
CA TYR A 577 19.43 -2.68 3.85
C TYR A 577 20.76 -3.45 3.81
N SER A 578 21.06 -4.18 2.74
CA SER A 578 22.31 -4.95 2.61
C SER A 578 23.37 -4.26 1.75
N GLN A 579 23.02 -3.78 0.56
CA GLN A 579 23.97 -3.23 -0.42
C GLN A 579 23.51 -1.89 -0.99
N GLY A 580 22.21 -1.72 -1.22
CA GLY A 580 21.62 -0.55 -1.86
C GLY A 580 21.82 0.76 -1.10
N TYR A 581 21.93 0.72 0.23
CA TYR A 581 22.19 1.91 1.07
C TYR A 581 23.46 2.67 0.66
N LYS A 582 24.43 2.00 0.02
CA LYS A 582 25.66 2.65 -0.48
C LYS A 582 25.41 3.61 -1.63
N GLY A 583 24.26 3.51 -2.29
CA GLY A 583 23.80 4.44 -3.31
C GLY A 583 22.86 5.52 -2.80
N LEU A 584 22.68 5.63 -1.48
CA LEU A 584 21.82 6.63 -0.87
C LEU A 584 22.65 7.71 -0.17
N ASN A 585 22.13 8.93 -0.11
CA ASN A 585 22.70 10.04 0.65
C ASN A 585 22.12 10.01 2.07
N ASP A 586 22.99 9.83 3.06
CA ASP A 586 22.63 9.80 4.49
C ASP A 586 22.16 11.18 4.98
N ILE A 587 20.99 11.25 5.60
CA ILE A 587 20.39 12.51 6.08
C ILE A 587 20.48 12.55 7.60
N THR A 588 21.31 13.45 8.12
CA THR A 588 21.65 13.47 9.55
C THR A 588 21.11 14.69 10.30
N ILE A 589 20.20 15.45 9.68
CA ILE A 589 19.68 16.72 10.21
C ILE A 589 18.16 16.67 10.24
N GLY A 590 17.58 17.01 11.39
CA GLY A 590 16.14 17.10 11.61
C GLY A 590 15.59 15.99 12.52
N SER A 591 14.27 15.92 12.62
CA SER A 591 13.59 14.98 13.52
C SER A 591 12.15 14.72 13.08
N SER A 592 11.57 13.59 13.49
CA SER A 592 10.15 13.26 13.32
C SER A 592 9.29 13.85 14.45
N SER A 593 9.44 15.15 14.71
CA SER A 593 8.71 15.88 15.74
C SER A 593 7.18 15.71 15.65
N GLY A 594 6.55 15.51 16.80
CA GLY A 594 5.11 15.22 16.93
C GLY A 594 4.77 14.75 18.34
N CYS A 595 3.49 14.51 18.61
CA CYS A 595 2.96 14.10 19.91
C CYS A 595 3.39 14.99 21.10
N GLY A 596 3.64 16.28 20.88
CA GLY A 596 4.16 17.22 21.87
C GLY A 596 5.63 16.96 22.23
N THR A 597 6.37 16.26 21.38
CA THR A 597 7.77 15.88 21.57
C THR A 597 8.62 16.24 20.35
N ASN A 598 9.94 16.25 20.50
CA ASN A 598 10.87 16.35 19.37
C ASN A 598 10.93 15.07 18.50
N GLY A 599 10.21 14.00 18.85
CA GLY A 599 10.25 12.73 18.14
C GLY A 599 11.65 12.11 18.02
N PHE A 600 11.80 11.23 17.05
CA PHE A 600 13.08 10.59 16.74
C PHE A 600 14.00 11.56 15.99
N ALA A 601 15.31 11.46 16.19
CA ALA A 601 16.27 12.35 15.56
C ALA A 601 16.88 11.67 14.32
N ALA A 602 17.06 12.44 13.25
CA ALA A 602 17.87 12.00 12.12
C ALA A 602 19.34 11.91 12.55
N THR A 603 20.04 10.86 12.14
CA THR A 603 21.42 10.58 12.58
C THR A 603 22.16 9.77 11.53
N LYS A 604 23.46 9.52 11.75
CA LYS A 604 24.25 8.71 10.83
C LYS A 604 23.70 7.27 10.72
N GLY A 605 23.47 6.82 9.48
CA GLY A 605 22.93 5.50 9.18
C GLY A 605 21.41 5.51 9.10
N TRP A 606 20.76 4.37 9.36
CA TRP A 606 19.30 4.35 9.35
C TRP A 606 18.71 5.07 10.57
N ASP A 607 17.66 5.86 10.35
CA ASP A 607 16.81 6.43 11.40
C ASP A 607 15.32 6.41 11.05
N PRO A 608 14.41 6.42 12.05
CA PRO A 608 12.96 6.49 11.85
C PRO A 608 12.49 7.94 11.60
N VAL A 609 13.19 8.65 10.71
CA VAL A 609 12.81 9.97 10.18
C VAL A 609 12.97 9.97 8.66
N THR A 610 14.14 9.53 8.18
CA THR A 610 14.56 9.57 6.77
C THR A 610 15.04 8.23 6.23
N GLY A 611 15.02 7.19 7.08
CA GLY A 611 15.37 5.84 6.70
C GLY A 611 16.87 5.73 6.40
N LEU A 612 17.21 5.03 5.33
CA LEU A 612 18.57 4.92 4.81
C LEU A 612 19.02 6.15 4.00
N GLY A 613 18.16 7.16 3.82
CA GLY A 613 18.47 8.40 3.12
C GLY A 613 17.83 8.55 1.73
N THR A 614 18.33 9.52 0.94
CA THR A 614 17.77 9.92 -0.37
C THR A 614 18.49 9.29 -1.55
N PRO A 615 17.84 9.06 -2.71
CA PRO A 615 18.46 8.32 -3.81
C PRO A 615 19.52 9.12 -4.57
N ASP A 616 20.68 8.52 -4.81
CA ASP A 616 21.58 8.91 -5.90
C ASP A 616 21.47 7.85 -7.00
N PHE A 617 20.77 8.17 -8.10
CA PHE A 617 20.50 7.20 -9.16
C PHE A 617 21.78 6.57 -9.73
N THR A 618 22.84 7.35 -9.94
CA THR A 618 24.09 6.84 -10.53
C THR A 618 24.80 5.91 -9.57
N ALA A 619 24.85 6.26 -8.27
CA ALA A 619 25.44 5.41 -7.25
C ALA A 619 24.62 4.13 -7.03
N MET A 620 23.28 4.25 -6.95
CA MET A 620 22.36 3.09 -6.87
C MET A 620 22.56 2.17 -8.07
N GLN A 621 22.67 2.74 -9.28
CA GLN A 621 22.89 1.97 -10.50
C GLN A 621 24.19 1.14 -10.43
N GLY A 622 25.24 1.70 -9.84
CA GLY A 622 26.54 1.04 -9.65
C GLY A 622 26.54 -0.10 -8.63
N VAL A 623 25.60 -0.11 -7.67
CA VAL A 623 25.52 -1.15 -6.61
C VAL A 623 24.43 -2.20 -6.85
N MET A 624 23.65 -2.08 -7.93
CA MET A 624 22.71 -3.13 -8.32
C MET A 624 23.46 -4.40 -8.74
N VAL A 625 22.91 -5.57 -8.39
CA VAL A 625 23.44 -6.86 -8.87
C VAL A 625 23.32 -6.92 -10.40
N THR A 626 24.47 -7.09 -11.08
CA THR A 626 24.57 -6.98 -12.56
C THR A 626 24.68 -8.32 -13.28
N THR A 627 24.84 -9.43 -12.57
CA THR A 627 24.93 -10.78 -13.13
C THR A 627 23.63 -11.56 -12.88
N LYS A 628 23.24 -12.40 -13.83
CA LYS A 628 22.25 -13.45 -13.56
C LYS A 628 22.94 -14.48 -12.67
N ASN A 629 22.33 -14.85 -11.54
CA ASN A 629 22.74 -16.05 -10.84
C ASN A 629 22.43 -17.23 -11.76
N SER A 630 23.46 -17.72 -12.45
CA SER A 630 23.37 -18.96 -13.21
C SER A 630 23.16 -20.08 -12.19
N THR A 631 22.00 -20.71 -12.21
CA THR A 631 21.88 -22.08 -11.70
C THR A 631 22.78 -22.93 -12.57
N SER A 632 24.04 -23.10 -12.16
CA SER A 632 24.82 -24.22 -12.62
C SER A 632 24.13 -25.45 -12.04
N THR A 633 23.25 -26.07 -12.81
CA THR A 633 23.15 -27.52 -12.75
C THR A 633 24.55 -28.02 -13.10
N SER A 634 25.38 -28.19 -12.07
CA SER A 634 26.52 -29.08 -12.16
C SER A 634 25.94 -30.46 -12.39
N HIS A 635 25.70 -30.78 -13.67
CA HIS A 635 25.89 -32.14 -14.13
C HIS A 635 27.33 -32.46 -13.76
N VAL A 636 27.50 -33.07 -12.59
CA VAL A 636 28.66 -33.89 -12.32
C VAL A 636 28.57 -34.98 -13.38
N ASN A 637 29.23 -34.75 -14.52
CA ASN A 637 29.65 -35.82 -15.39
C ASN A 637 30.65 -36.62 -14.57
N ALA A 638 30.13 -37.56 -13.79
CA ALA A 638 30.91 -38.67 -13.28
C ALA A 638 31.33 -39.48 -14.51
N ASN A 639 32.44 -39.08 -15.14
CA ASN A 639 33.19 -39.94 -16.02
C ASN A 639 33.70 -41.10 -15.15
N CYS A 640 32.94 -42.18 -15.09
CA CYS A 640 33.46 -43.48 -14.69
C CYS A 640 34.45 -43.92 -15.77
N ASN A 641 35.69 -43.47 -15.64
CA ASN A 641 36.77 -43.93 -16.49
C ASN A 641 37.17 -45.33 -16.00
N SER A 642 36.95 -46.31 -16.87
CA SER A 642 37.28 -47.70 -16.65
C SER A 642 38.79 -47.89 -16.58
N SER A 643 39.35 -48.05 -15.39
CA SER A 643 40.47 -48.97 -15.18
C SER A 643 40.68 -49.28 -13.69
N LEU A 644 40.58 -50.58 -13.39
CA LEU A 644 41.21 -51.29 -12.28
C LEU A 644 40.64 -51.09 -10.86
N PHE A 645 39.92 -52.15 -10.45
CA PHE A 645 39.68 -52.71 -9.11
C PHE A 645 38.39 -52.38 -8.33
N SER A 646 37.74 -53.50 -7.96
CA SER A 646 36.69 -53.78 -6.99
C SER A 646 35.31 -53.11 -7.15
N SER A 647 34.46 -53.87 -7.82
CA SER A 647 33.03 -54.03 -7.56
C SER A 647 32.69 -54.04 -6.06
N ILE A 648 32.00 -53.00 -5.59
CA ILE A 648 30.91 -52.92 -4.58
C ILE A 648 30.78 -51.43 -4.25
N GLY A 649 29.86 -50.71 -4.89
CA GLY A 649 29.72 -49.26 -4.61
C GLY A 649 28.73 -48.46 -5.46
N CYS A 650 28.23 -48.98 -6.58
CA CYS A 650 27.33 -48.22 -7.47
C CYS A 650 25.83 -48.53 -7.36
N ILE A 651 25.39 -49.41 -6.45
CA ILE A 651 23.98 -49.85 -6.40
C ILE A 651 23.18 -49.30 -5.20
N VAL A 652 23.78 -48.55 -4.27
CA VAL A 652 23.04 -48.06 -3.09
C VAL A 652 22.54 -46.61 -3.21
N LEU A 653 22.92 -45.84 -4.25
CA LEU A 653 22.53 -44.43 -4.37
C LEU A 653 21.28 -44.15 -5.23
N LYS A 654 20.51 -45.16 -5.64
CA LYS A 654 19.25 -44.97 -6.41
C LYS A 654 17.96 -45.14 -5.60
N HIS A 655 18.02 -45.51 -4.32
CA HIS A 655 16.82 -45.78 -3.51
C HIS A 655 16.54 -44.80 -2.35
N ILE A 656 17.29 -43.70 -2.20
CA ILE A 656 17.06 -42.69 -1.13
C ILE A 656 16.81 -41.28 -1.71
N LEU A 657 16.27 -41.16 -2.93
CA LEU A 657 15.88 -39.86 -3.51
C LEU A 657 14.48 -39.82 -4.12
N PHE A 658 13.65 -40.84 -3.86
CA PHE A 658 12.20 -40.76 -4.09
C PHE A 658 11.46 -41.46 -2.96
N ASN A 659 11.25 -40.72 -1.87
CA ASN A 659 10.05 -40.73 -1.04
C ASN A 659 9.95 -39.38 -0.32
#